data_AF-A0A2V7H3V3-F1
#
_entry.id   AF-A0A2V7H3V3-F1
#
_cell.length_a   1.000
_cell.length_b   1.000
_cell.length_c   1.000
_cell.angle_alpha   90.00
_cell.angle_beta   90.00
_cell.angle_gamma   90.00
#
_symmetry.space_group_name_H-M   'P 1'
#
loop_
_entity.id
_entity.type
_entity.pdbx_description
1 polymer ?
#
loop_
_entity_poly.entity_id
_entity_poly.type
_entity_poly.pdbx_seq_one_letter_code
_entity_poly.pdbx_strand_id
1 'polypeptide(L)'
;MRRPLIATLLAAAVPLVSLPAQRAGADTSPKKADELPLKPTRSVDFTTSEGTWISLDVSPDGRTIVFELLGDLYTLPISGGEAKPITSGPAFDSQPRYSPDGKTIVFLSDRSGSENIWLCDADGSNARALTKGEKNLYASPEWTPDGQYVVASKTSMPIGSTYEIWLYHRDGGSGVSLTKDDKGPAPGPPGRGTQNNALGAAFGPDGRYMWYARHRGGFGYNLELPEWELAIYDRQTGKVFNQTDLYGSAMRPVLSPDGKWLVYATRHDAETGLRLRNLASGDEQWLGYPVQRDDQESRFTRDLMPGSSFTPDSRALVVSYGGKIWRVESPSGQATPIPFTAKVHQDLGPLVRFETRVDTGEILVKQIRDASPSPDGKRLVFSALDKIYLMDLPGGTPRRLTTDTVHEQVPAWSPDGQWIAYVTWTTDEGGYVQKIRADGRSRPQRLTPDPAFFDHPVWSPDGQRVVVIKGPRAPRVAEHVGPGYELDWLPAAGGAPTRITPIAGGGRPHFSRDATRVYLYEQNEGLVSMRYDGTDRRVHIKVTGFTPTFTPNPEPFPADEVLIAPDSGRALATSSNYVYLVTLPLVGAAPPTINVADTAAATFPVHRLTRIGGDFIGWAPDGKTVYWSVGRSFFRYNPALADSLGKAKARADSIRADSLKQATKEKPDSVGKARVDSLAKLPAYEGERVDVTVKVPRDIPRGSVVLRGARIVSMKGDELIEKGDLVVADNRIACVAATCSAPGGAAVIDVSGKTIVPGFIDIHAHPWPTWGIHETQVWKYLANLAWGVTTTRDPQTSTTDVLTYADQVEAGDLLGPRIFHTGPGVFGAFLEENWTSLDDVRNTLKRYSEFYHTNTIKQYMAGNRKQRQWVIMAAKELGLMPTIEGGLDFKMNQTVQLDGYPGSEHAFPIMPLYNDAVQLAAQSGITYTPTLLVSYGGPFSENYFYERFDIHDNAKMRRFLPHEEIDQRAERRPWFRENQYVFPRIAASAAAMLRAGGNIGMGCHGQLDGLGCHWELWAMAAGGMTPREVLRVATMDGAYGIGMDKDLGSLEPGKLADLIVLDANPLEDIHNTEKIRYVMKNGRLYEGDTLNEVWPRKKQLPKMWWWDQEPKGVK
;
A
#
# COMPACT_ATOMS: atom_id res chain seq x y z
N MET A 1 -39.62 79.97 31.44
CA MET A 1 -40.52 80.21 30.27
C MET A 1 -39.97 79.40 29.11
N ARG A 2 -40.70 78.63 28.28
CA ARG A 2 -42.13 78.23 28.29
C ARG A 2 -42.25 76.75 27.80
N ARG A 3 -42.81 75.91 28.68
CA ARG A 3 -43.86 74.88 28.43
C ARG A 3 -43.46 73.47 27.85
N PRO A 4 -44.26 72.39 28.16
CA PRO A 4 -43.72 71.30 29.00
C PRO A 4 -44.33 69.86 28.80
N LEU A 5 -44.06 68.96 29.78
CA LEU A 5 -44.78 67.69 30.13
C LEU A 5 -44.70 66.50 29.12
N ILE A 6 -45.06 65.24 29.47
CA ILE A 6 -44.69 64.33 30.59
C ILE A 6 -45.29 62.91 30.36
N ALA A 7 -44.68 61.85 30.92
CA ALA A 7 -45.21 60.49 31.20
C ALA A 7 -45.54 59.47 30.07
N THR A 8 -45.75 58.15 30.28
CA THR A 8 -45.10 57.06 31.11
C THR A 8 -45.70 55.67 30.69
N LEU A 9 -45.03 54.54 31.02
CA LEU A 9 -45.49 53.11 31.14
C LEU A 9 -45.49 52.16 29.91
N LEU A 10 -44.77 51.02 30.09
CA LEU A 10 -45.02 49.58 29.76
C LEU A 10 -45.71 49.16 28.42
N ALA A 11 -45.41 48.04 27.75
CA ALA A 11 -44.42 46.93 27.82
C ALA A 11 -44.44 46.18 26.43
N ALA A 12 -43.89 44.97 26.12
CA ALA A 12 -43.21 43.88 26.83
C ALA A 12 -42.24 43.09 25.88
N ALA A 13 -42.08 41.76 26.02
CA ALA A 13 -41.30 40.84 25.15
C ALA A 13 -42.23 39.93 24.28
N VAL A 14 -41.81 39.14 23.28
CA VAL A 14 -40.80 38.05 23.19
C VAL A 14 -40.33 37.89 21.71
N PRO A 15 -39.10 37.44 21.40
CA PRO A 15 -38.51 37.60 20.05
C PRO A 15 -38.89 36.54 19.01
N LEU A 16 -38.81 36.94 17.73
CA LEU A 16 -38.80 36.07 16.55
C LEU A 16 -37.36 35.90 16.02
N VAL A 17 -36.98 34.67 15.69
CA VAL A 17 -35.70 34.36 15.04
C VAL A 17 -35.77 34.78 13.58
N SER A 18 -34.82 35.60 13.13
CA SER A 18 -34.69 36.02 11.72
C SER A 18 -33.61 35.20 11.00
N LEU A 19 -33.99 34.57 9.88
CA LEU A 19 -33.07 33.91 8.96
C LEU A 19 -32.30 34.96 8.14
N PRO A 20 -31.00 34.77 7.84
CA PRO A 20 -30.25 35.66 6.94
C PRO A 20 -30.84 35.64 5.52
N ALA A 21 -31.09 36.82 4.95
CA ALA A 21 -31.70 36.94 3.63
C ALA A 21 -30.72 36.58 2.50
N GLN A 22 -31.10 35.64 1.63
CA GLN A 22 -30.38 35.38 0.38
C GLN A 22 -30.50 36.59 -0.55
N ARG A 23 -29.36 37.21 -0.91
CA ARG A 23 -29.26 38.09 -2.08
C ARG A 23 -28.99 37.24 -3.32
N ALA A 24 -29.95 37.18 -4.23
CA ALA A 24 -29.74 36.63 -5.56
C ALA A 24 -28.90 37.62 -6.40
N GLY A 25 -27.60 37.37 -6.51
CA GLY A 25 -26.76 37.96 -7.55
C GLY A 25 -26.86 37.13 -8.84
N ALA A 26 -26.89 37.78 -10.00
CA ALA A 26 -26.84 37.07 -11.28
C ALA A 26 -25.43 36.50 -11.51
N ASP A 27 -25.32 35.19 -11.68
CA ASP A 27 -24.04 34.52 -11.87
C ASP A 27 -23.50 34.73 -13.29
N THR A 28 -22.41 35.48 -13.40
CA THR A 28 -21.62 35.68 -14.62
C THR A 28 -20.18 35.20 -14.44
N SER A 29 -19.94 34.30 -13.48
CA SER A 29 -18.64 33.71 -13.23
C SER A 29 -18.17 32.86 -14.43
N PRO A 30 -16.91 32.97 -14.88
CA PRO A 30 -16.35 31.95 -15.76
C PRO A 30 -16.35 30.61 -15.02
N LYS A 31 -16.52 29.50 -15.75
CA LYS A 31 -16.52 28.14 -15.15
C LYS A 31 -15.30 27.98 -14.24
N LYS A 32 -15.53 27.75 -12.94
CA LYS A 32 -14.47 27.40 -11.98
C LYS A 32 -13.65 26.23 -12.55
N ALA A 33 -12.34 26.32 -12.43
CA ALA A 33 -11.46 25.18 -12.68
C ALA A 33 -11.79 24.04 -11.70
N ASP A 34 -11.62 22.79 -12.14
CA ASP A 34 -12.06 21.61 -11.40
C ASP A 34 -11.40 21.50 -10.01
N GLU A 35 -12.19 21.82 -8.97
CA GLU A 35 -11.82 21.67 -7.57
C GLU A 35 -11.60 20.19 -7.18
N LEU A 36 -10.89 19.98 -6.07
CA LEU A 36 -10.81 18.68 -5.40
C LEU A 36 -12.23 18.13 -5.09
N PRO A 37 -12.51 16.84 -5.42
CA PRO A 37 -13.86 16.28 -5.36
C PRO A 37 -14.38 16.01 -3.95
N LEU A 38 -13.49 15.70 -2.99
CA LEU A 38 -13.89 15.46 -1.60
C LEU A 38 -14.33 16.78 -0.95
N LYS A 39 -15.41 16.75 -0.17
CA LYS A 39 -15.85 17.90 0.63
C LYS A 39 -15.51 17.67 2.11
N PRO A 40 -14.84 18.62 2.79
CA PRO A 40 -14.53 18.54 4.21
C PRO A 40 -15.78 18.34 5.08
N THR A 41 -15.59 17.67 6.22
CA THR A 41 -16.64 17.47 7.23
C THR A 41 -16.10 17.60 8.67
N ARG A 42 -14.85 18.04 8.83
CA ARG A 42 -14.11 18.24 10.08
C ARG A 42 -13.12 19.39 9.87
N SER A 43 -12.57 19.94 10.94
CA SER A 43 -11.35 20.76 10.90
C SER A 43 -10.35 20.30 11.96
N VAL A 44 -9.12 20.79 11.86
CA VAL A 44 -8.18 20.86 12.99
C VAL A 44 -7.77 22.32 13.18
N ASP A 45 -7.69 22.74 14.44
CA ASP A 45 -7.55 24.13 14.85
C ASP A 45 -6.54 24.25 15.98
N PHE A 46 -5.37 24.85 15.70
CA PHE A 46 -4.33 25.04 16.71
C PHE A 46 -3.46 26.27 16.42
N THR A 47 -2.68 26.69 17.42
CA THR A 47 -1.69 27.77 17.28
C THR A 47 -0.29 27.19 17.46
N THR A 48 0.67 27.62 16.65
CA THR A 48 2.05 27.15 16.74
C THR A 48 3.08 28.25 16.49
N SER A 49 4.29 28.04 17.00
CA SER A 49 5.50 28.82 16.70
C SER A 49 6.58 27.92 16.10
N GLU A 50 6.17 26.80 15.50
CA GLU A 50 7.03 25.79 14.89
C GLU A 50 6.41 25.26 13.61
N GLY A 51 7.24 24.96 12.61
CA GLY A 51 6.77 24.37 11.35
C GLY A 51 7.78 23.39 10.76
N THR A 52 7.25 22.34 10.13
CA THR A 52 8.02 21.25 9.56
C THR A 52 8.23 21.49 8.07
N TRP A 53 9.50 21.60 7.67
CA TRP A 53 9.93 21.86 6.30
C TRP A 53 9.41 23.20 5.72
N ILE A 54 9.50 24.29 6.49
CA ILE A 54 9.07 25.62 6.01
C ILE A 54 9.98 26.12 4.88
N SER A 55 9.52 26.08 3.63
CA SER A 55 10.07 26.91 2.55
C SER A 55 9.56 28.34 2.67
N LEU A 56 10.45 29.31 2.48
CA LEU A 56 10.13 30.73 2.55
C LEU A 56 10.86 31.57 1.48
N ASP A 57 10.40 32.79 1.31
CA ASP A 57 11.07 33.85 0.54
C ASP A 57 10.89 35.23 1.18
N VAL A 58 11.79 36.16 0.88
CA VAL A 58 11.78 37.54 1.39
C VAL A 58 11.34 38.49 0.28
N SER A 59 10.48 39.47 0.60
CA SER A 59 10.03 40.46 -0.36
C SER A 59 11.20 41.32 -0.88
N PRO A 60 11.19 41.75 -2.16
CA PRO A 60 12.28 42.59 -2.70
C PRO A 60 12.51 43.93 -1.99
N ASP A 61 11.55 44.41 -1.19
CA ASP A 61 11.70 45.59 -0.32
C ASP A 61 12.27 45.27 1.09
N GLY A 62 12.51 43.99 1.38
CA GLY A 62 13.11 43.48 2.61
C GLY A 62 12.20 43.49 3.84
N ARG A 63 10.89 43.72 3.70
CA ARG A 63 9.97 43.95 4.83
C ARG A 63 9.13 42.75 5.23
N THR A 64 8.88 41.81 4.32
CA THR A 64 7.91 40.72 4.49
C THR A 64 8.53 39.39 4.09
N ILE A 65 8.16 38.34 4.80
CA ILE A 65 8.45 36.94 4.46
C ILE A 65 7.14 36.31 3.99
N VAL A 66 7.17 35.56 2.89
CA VAL A 66 6.13 34.58 2.54
C VAL A 66 6.65 33.19 2.89
N PHE A 67 5.83 32.33 3.48
CA PHE A 67 6.23 30.97 3.85
C PHE A 67 5.07 29.97 3.77
N GLU A 68 5.38 28.68 3.60
CA GLU A 68 4.40 27.59 3.62
C GLU A 68 4.24 26.99 5.04
N LEU A 69 3.01 26.62 5.42
CA LEU A 69 2.75 25.82 6.62
C LEU A 69 1.54 24.90 6.38
N LEU A 70 1.78 23.58 6.41
CA LEU A 70 0.78 22.50 6.25
C LEU A 70 -0.10 22.52 4.97
N GLY A 71 0.19 23.36 3.99
CA GLY A 71 -0.59 23.49 2.75
C GLY A 71 -1.20 24.87 2.53
N ASP A 72 -1.12 25.77 3.53
CA ASP A 72 -1.47 27.19 3.37
C ASP A 72 -0.20 28.05 3.22
N LEU A 73 -0.33 29.18 2.54
CA LEU A 73 0.70 30.21 2.46
C LEU A 73 0.42 31.33 3.47
N TYR A 74 1.45 31.75 4.20
CA TYR A 74 1.40 32.80 5.22
C TYR A 74 2.35 33.94 4.89
N THR A 75 2.02 35.15 5.37
CA THR A 75 2.91 36.32 5.38
C THR A 75 3.27 36.73 6.80
N LEU A 76 4.51 37.18 6.99
CA LEU A 76 5.07 37.60 8.29
C LEU A 76 5.97 38.83 8.09
N PRO A 77 5.95 39.85 8.98
CA PRO A 77 6.96 40.91 8.95
C PRO A 77 8.37 40.34 9.16
N ILE A 78 9.40 40.93 8.54
CA ILE A 78 10.80 40.51 8.68
C ILE A 78 11.31 40.55 10.14
N SER A 79 10.65 41.33 11.00
CA SER A 79 10.89 41.42 12.45
C SER A 79 10.24 40.31 13.28
N GLY A 80 9.42 39.46 12.66
CA GLY A 80 8.55 38.50 13.34
C GLY A 80 7.21 39.10 13.80
N GLY A 81 6.37 38.28 14.41
CA GLY A 81 5.03 38.61 14.90
C GLY A 81 3.99 37.50 14.70
N GLU A 82 2.71 37.88 14.61
CA GLU A 82 1.64 36.96 14.19
C GLU A 82 1.63 36.83 12.65
N ALA A 83 1.69 35.60 12.16
CA ALA A 83 1.64 35.27 10.73
C ALA A 83 0.19 35.32 10.22
N LYS A 84 0.00 35.83 9.00
CA LYS A 84 -1.31 35.99 8.36
C LYS A 84 -1.45 35.05 7.16
N PRO A 85 -2.45 34.15 7.12
CA PRO A 85 -2.69 33.33 5.94
C PRO A 85 -3.12 34.22 4.76
N ILE A 86 -2.60 33.90 3.57
CA ILE A 86 -2.97 34.51 2.29
C ILE A 86 -3.57 33.49 1.30
N THR A 87 -3.42 32.19 1.57
CA THR A 87 -4.24 31.13 0.97
C THR A 87 -4.90 30.29 2.06
N SER A 88 -5.95 29.54 1.69
CA SER A 88 -6.66 28.63 2.59
C SER A 88 -7.51 27.61 1.83
N GLY A 89 -7.79 26.47 2.46
CA GLY A 89 -8.77 25.47 2.01
C GLY A 89 -8.18 24.07 1.83
N PRO A 90 -8.84 23.17 1.09
CA PRO A 90 -8.42 21.76 0.97
C PRO A 90 -7.20 21.54 0.07
N ALA A 91 -6.68 22.56 -0.60
CA ALA A 91 -5.52 22.48 -1.49
C ALA A 91 -4.21 22.53 -0.72
N PHE A 92 -3.17 21.84 -1.19
CA PHE A 92 -1.83 21.93 -0.63
C PHE A 92 -0.98 22.91 -1.47
N ASP A 93 -1.05 24.19 -1.11
CA ASP A 93 -0.20 25.25 -1.62
C ASP A 93 1.17 25.21 -0.93
N SER A 94 2.24 25.42 -1.70
CA SER A 94 3.59 25.09 -1.24
C SER A 94 4.70 25.80 -2.02
N GLN A 95 5.89 25.88 -1.42
CA GLN A 95 7.12 26.45 -1.97
C GLN A 95 6.95 27.85 -2.62
N PRO A 96 6.50 28.87 -1.86
CA PRO A 96 6.23 30.21 -2.39
C PRO A 96 7.51 31.00 -2.68
N ARG A 97 7.55 31.76 -3.79
CA ARG A 97 8.62 32.72 -4.13
C ARG A 97 8.08 34.03 -4.69
N TYR A 98 8.69 35.16 -4.34
CA TYR A 98 8.28 36.49 -4.84
C TYR A 98 8.84 36.77 -6.24
N SER A 99 8.07 37.46 -7.09
CA SER A 99 8.56 38.06 -8.32
C SER A 99 9.61 39.14 -8.02
N PRO A 100 10.57 39.43 -8.92
CA PRO A 100 11.58 40.47 -8.71
C PRO A 100 11.03 41.89 -8.48
N ASP A 101 9.77 42.14 -8.86
CA ASP A 101 9.05 43.40 -8.61
C ASP A 101 8.14 43.37 -7.36
N GLY A 102 8.10 42.24 -6.64
CA GLY A 102 7.37 42.03 -5.39
C GLY A 102 5.85 41.96 -5.50
N LYS A 103 5.27 41.96 -6.71
CA LYS A 103 3.81 42.04 -6.91
C LYS A 103 3.11 40.68 -7.02
N THR A 104 3.83 39.64 -7.41
CA THR A 104 3.29 38.31 -7.70
C THR A 104 4.05 37.26 -6.90
N ILE A 105 3.36 36.26 -6.37
CA ILE A 105 3.95 35.07 -5.76
C ILE A 105 3.76 33.90 -6.73
N VAL A 106 4.83 33.13 -6.97
CA VAL A 106 4.76 31.80 -7.61
C VAL A 106 4.78 30.73 -6.53
N PHE A 107 3.98 29.68 -6.70
CA PHE A 107 3.87 28.58 -5.75
C PHE A 107 3.39 27.31 -6.46
N LEU A 108 3.48 26.16 -5.79
CA LEU A 108 2.98 24.87 -6.27
C LEU A 108 1.67 24.52 -5.56
N SER A 109 0.66 24.06 -6.30
CA SER A 109 -0.64 23.66 -5.74
C SER A 109 -1.21 22.43 -6.43
N ASP A 110 -1.83 21.55 -5.64
CA ASP A 110 -2.53 20.34 -6.08
C ASP A 110 -4.05 20.55 -6.31
N ARG A 111 -4.55 21.79 -6.20
CA ARG A 111 -5.99 22.14 -6.21
C ARG A 111 -6.81 21.61 -7.41
N SER A 112 -6.14 21.33 -8.52
CA SER A 112 -6.66 20.71 -9.75
C SER A 112 -6.64 19.16 -9.75
N GLY A 113 -6.32 18.54 -8.63
CA GLY A 113 -6.09 17.09 -8.47
C GLY A 113 -4.65 16.65 -8.65
N SER A 114 -3.90 17.33 -9.53
CA SER A 114 -2.46 17.14 -9.74
C SER A 114 -1.71 18.44 -9.53
N GLU A 115 -0.47 18.30 -9.07
CA GLU A 115 0.41 19.42 -8.77
C GLU A 115 0.78 20.22 -10.02
N ASN A 116 0.65 21.54 -9.90
CA ASN A 116 0.91 22.50 -10.96
C ASN A 116 1.54 23.76 -10.38
N ILE A 117 2.18 24.55 -11.24
CA ILE A 117 2.67 25.88 -10.90
C ILE A 117 1.49 26.87 -10.96
N TRP A 118 1.35 27.70 -9.94
CA TRP A 118 0.33 28.75 -9.81
C TRP A 118 0.98 30.11 -9.54
N LEU A 119 0.26 31.17 -9.90
CA LEU A 119 0.63 32.56 -9.68
C LEU A 119 -0.53 33.29 -8.99
N CYS A 120 -0.26 34.02 -7.91
CA CYS A 120 -1.21 34.93 -7.26
C CYS A 120 -0.56 36.30 -7.05
N ASP A 121 -1.37 37.32 -6.74
CA ASP A 121 -0.84 38.61 -6.30
C ASP A 121 -0.24 38.48 -4.88
N ALA A 122 0.58 39.45 -4.46
CA ALA A 122 1.34 39.41 -3.21
C ALA A 122 0.49 39.34 -1.92
N ASP A 123 -0.83 39.52 -2.01
CA ASP A 123 -1.82 39.35 -0.93
C ASP A 123 -2.58 38.01 -1.00
N GLY A 124 -2.22 37.13 -1.94
CA GLY A 124 -2.87 35.84 -2.20
C GLY A 124 -4.02 35.89 -3.22
N SER A 125 -4.46 37.08 -3.64
CA SER A 125 -5.60 37.24 -4.56
C SER A 125 -5.27 36.87 -6.01
N ASN A 126 -6.31 36.81 -6.87
CA ASN A 126 -6.21 36.56 -8.32
C ASN A 126 -5.46 35.28 -8.74
N ALA A 127 -5.40 34.26 -7.87
CA ALA A 127 -4.67 33.03 -8.09
C ALA A 127 -5.06 32.27 -9.38
N ARG A 128 -4.10 32.09 -10.29
CA ARG A 128 -4.27 31.41 -11.59
C ARG A 128 -3.22 30.32 -11.84
N ALA A 129 -3.63 29.27 -12.53
CA ALA A 129 -2.74 28.20 -12.97
C ALA A 129 -1.80 28.71 -14.08
N LEU A 130 -0.49 28.48 -13.91
CA LEU A 130 0.51 28.65 -14.96
C LEU A 130 0.63 27.37 -15.81
N THR A 131 0.59 26.20 -15.17
CA THR A 131 0.59 24.88 -15.83
C THR A 131 -0.71 24.11 -15.58
N LYS A 132 -1.05 23.16 -16.46
CA LYS A 132 -2.31 22.37 -16.39
C LYS A 132 -2.07 20.88 -16.72
N GLY A 133 -1.08 20.28 -16.08
CA GLY A 133 -0.75 18.86 -16.25
C GLY A 133 -1.50 17.96 -15.27
N GLU A 134 -2.02 16.82 -15.75
CA GLU A 134 -2.76 15.84 -14.93
C GLU A 134 -1.88 14.71 -14.35
N LYS A 135 -0.61 14.61 -14.77
CA LYS A 135 0.35 13.57 -14.32
C LYS A 135 1.70 14.12 -13.83
N ASN A 136 1.82 15.44 -13.74
CA ASN A 136 3.06 16.11 -13.35
C ASN A 136 3.19 16.15 -11.83
N LEU A 137 4.45 16.18 -11.37
CA LEU A 137 4.86 16.63 -10.05
C LEU A 137 5.90 17.74 -10.24
N TYR A 138 5.96 18.68 -9.31
CA TYR A 138 6.88 19.81 -9.37
C TYR A 138 7.60 20.02 -8.04
N ALA A 139 8.78 20.63 -8.08
CA ALA A 139 9.50 21.13 -6.93
C ALA A 139 10.24 22.41 -7.33
N SER A 140 10.71 23.19 -6.36
CA SER A 140 11.67 24.28 -6.59
C SER A 140 11.24 25.32 -7.63
N PRO A 141 10.05 25.94 -7.55
CA PRO A 141 9.74 27.09 -8.39
C PRO A 141 10.70 28.25 -8.06
N GLU A 142 11.15 28.98 -9.08
CA GLU A 142 12.07 30.11 -8.97
C GLU A 142 11.81 31.07 -10.13
N TRP A 143 11.99 32.39 -9.92
CA TRP A 143 11.86 33.39 -10.97
C TRP A 143 13.21 33.62 -11.68
N THR A 144 13.16 33.87 -12.99
CA THR A 144 14.31 34.50 -13.66
C THR A 144 14.45 35.96 -13.21
N PRO A 145 15.67 36.52 -13.11
CA PRO A 145 15.88 37.90 -12.62
C PRO A 145 15.15 39.01 -13.40
N ASP A 146 14.71 38.72 -14.62
CA ASP A 146 13.90 39.61 -15.47
C ASP A 146 12.39 39.61 -15.13
N GLY A 147 11.92 38.71 -14.27
CA GLY A 147 10.50 38.56 -13.91
C GLY A 147 9.59 38.09 -15.05
N GLN A 148 10.16 37.60 -16.16
CA GLN A 148 9.41 37.14 -17.35
C GLN A 148 9.17 35.62 -17.35
N TYR A 149 10.02 34.85 -16.69
CA TYR A 149 9.91 33.40 -16.64
C TYR A 149 9.95 32.85 -15.21
N VAL A 150 9.35 31.69 -15.05
CA VAL A 150 9.49 30.80 -13.89
C VAL A 150 10.25 29.58 -14.37
N VAL A 151 11.27 29.15 -13.63
CA VAL A 151 11.78 27.78 -13.71
C VAL A 151 11.17 26.95 -12.58
N ALA A 152 10.97 25.67 -12.81
CA ALA A 152 10.63 24.71 -11.77
C ALA A 152 11.26 23.35 -12.09
N SER A 153 11.66 22.62 -11.06
CA SER A 153 11.98 21.20 -11.22
C SER A 153 10.68 20.43 -11.44
N LYS A 154 10.66 19.50 -12.39
CA LYS A 154 9.47 18.77 -12.83
C LYS A 154 9.80 17.30 -13.02
N THR A 155 8.90 16.43 -12.56
CA THR A 155 8.87 15.01 -12.92
C THR A 155 7.43 14.59 -13.24
N SER A 156 7.22 13.29 -13.43
CA SER A 156 5.90 12.67 -13.60
C SER A 156 5.79 11.41 -12.75
N MET A 157 4.58 11.08 -12.29
CA MET A 157 4.31 9.72 -11.80
C MET A 157 4.55 8.72 -12.96
N PRO A 158 5.10 7.52 -12.71
CA PRO A 158 5.24 6.82 -11.42
C PRO A 158 6.60 6.99 -10.68
N ILE A 159 6.80 6.17 -9.63
CA ILE A 159 7.98 6.10 -8.73
C ILE A 159 9.31 5.99 -9.50
N GLY A 160 10.42 6.44 -8.90
CA GLY A 160 11.77 6.29 -9.47
C GLY A 160 12.14 7.33 -10.55
N SER A 161 11.15 8.01 -11.12
CA SER A 161 11.34 9.10 -12.09
C SER A 161 12.22 10.23 -11.54
N THR A 162 13.16 10.71 -12.35
CA THR A 162 14.04 11.85 -12.02
C THR A 162 13.37 13.19 -12.31
N TYR A 163 13.89 14.27 -11.73
CA TYR A 163 13.46 15.63 -12.03
C TYR A 163 14.31 16.27 -13.15
N GLU A 164 13.67 16.98 -14.06
CA GLU A 164 14.28 17.93 -14.99
C GLU A 164 13.89 19.36 -14.60
N ILE A 165 14.77 20.35 -14.81
CA ILE A 165 14.39 21.77 -14.64
C ILE A 165 13.74 22.27 -15.93
N TRP A 166 12.52 22.81 -15.82
CA TRP A 166 11.72 23.32 -16.93
C TRP A 166 11.47 24.83 -16.81
N LEU A 167 11.53 25.55 -17.93
CA LEU A 167 11.32 26.99 -18.06
C LEU A 167 9.92 27.28 -18.64
N TYR A 168 9.17 28.20 -18.01
CA TYR A 168 7.82 28.63 -18.37
C TYR A 168 7.75 30.16 -18.43
N HIS A 169 7.10 30.75 -19.45
CA HIS A 169 6.85 32.19 -19.49
C HIS A 169 5.67 32.53 -18.56
N ARG A 170 5.74 33.66 -17.84
CA ARG A 170 4.76 34.12 -16.82
C ARG A 170 3.28 34.09 -17.25
N ASP A 171 3.01 34.21 -18.54
CA ASP A 171 1.64 34.25 -19.09
C ASP A 171 1.17 32.89 -19.66
N GLY A 172 2.01 31.86 -19.61
CA GLY A 172 1.68 30.47 -19.97
C GLY A 172 2.56 29.87 -21.07
N GLY A 173 2.11 28.73 -21.60
CA GLY A 173 2.80 27.92 -22.61
C GLY A 173 3.08 26.49 -22.13
N SER A 174 3.62 25.64 -23.01
CA SER A 174 4.00 24.26 -22.68
C SER A 174 5.26 24.16 -21.80
N GLY A 175 6.06 25.23 -21.80
CA GLY A 175 7.42 25.24 -21.27
C GLY A 175 8.42 24.47 -22.13
N VAL A 176 9.68 24.49 -21.70
CA VAL A 176 10.81 23.75 -22.30
C VAL A 176 11.73 23.23 -21.19
N SER A 177 12.27 22.02 -21.36
CA SER A 177 13.27 21.46 -20.44
C SER A 177 14.65 22.07 -20.67
N LEU A 178 15.38 22.36 -19.59
CA LEU A 178 16.75 22.90 -19.61
C LEU A 178 17.81 21.84 -19.29
N THR A 179 17.45 20.75 -18.59
CA THR A 179 18.43 19.77 -18.07
C THR A 179 18.15 18.32 -18.50
N LYS A 180 17.33 18.14 -19.54
CA LYS A 180 17.06 16.82 -20.13
C LYS A 180 18.35 16.11 -20.55
N ASP A 181 18.37 14.78 -20.44
CA ASP A 181 19.49 13.99 -20.97
C ASP A 181 19.27 13.61 -22.44
N ASP A 182 20.14 14.10 -23.33
CA ASP A 182 20.11 13.84 -24.77
C ASP A 182 20.42 12.38 -25.14
N LYS A 183 21.03 11.60 -24.23
CA LYS A 183 21.45 10.22 -24.50
C LYS A 183 20.37 9.17 -24.19
N GLY A 184 19.26 9.60 -23.58
CA GLY A 184 18.23 8.69 -23.07
C GLY A 184 18.66 7.93 -21.81
N PRO A 185 17.78 7.08 -21.27
CA PRO A 185 18.07 6.29 -20.07
C PRO A 185 19.05 5.15 -20.39
N ALA A 186 20.13 5.03 -19.62
CA ALA A 186 20.86 3.76 -19.53
C ALA A 186 20.31 2.94 -18.35
N PRO A 187 20.26 1.59 -18.47
CA PRO A 187 19.72 0.74 -17.42
C PRO A 187 20.63 0.70 -16.19
N GLY A 188 20.00 0.75 -15.02
CA GLY A 188 20.62 0.53 -13.72
C GLY A 188 19.54 0.29 -12.65
N PRO A 189 19.90 -0.24 -11.46
CA PRO A 189 18.98 -0.37 -10.33
C PRO A 189 18.41 0.99 -9.86
N PRO A 190 17.33 0.99 -9.04
CA PRO A 190 16.96 2.16 -8.23
C PRO A 190 18.18 2.70 -7.46
N GLY A 191 18.31 4.03 -7.37
CA GLY A 191 19.51 4.69 -6.84
C GLY A 191 20.74 4.69 -7.77
N ARG A 192 20.79 3.85 -8.81
CA ARG A 192 22.03 3.57 -9.58
C ARG A 192 21.87 3.60 -11.11
N GLY A 193 20.86 4.34 -11.60
CA GLY A 193 20.71 4.65 -13.03
C GLY A 193 21.63 5.80 -13.49
N THR A 194 21.83 6.00 -14.79
CA THR A 194 22.68 7.11 -15.28
C THR A 194 21.92 8.40 -15.57
N GLN A 195 20.62 8.46 -15.28
CA GLN A 195 19.72 9.54 -15.70
C GLN A 195 20.07 10.87 -15.02
N ASN A 196 19.92 12.00 -15.72
CA ASN A 196 19.97 13.32 -15.07
C ASN A 196 18.83 13.45 -14.06
N ASN A 197 19.16 13.84 -12.83
CA ASN A 197 18.21 14.33 -11.82
C ASN A 197 18.63 15.74 -11.42
N ALA A 198 17.69 16.70 -11.37
CA ALA A 198 17.97 18.13 -11.25
C ALA A 198 16.93 18.84 -10.38
N LEU A 199 17.38 19.47 -9.29
CA LEU A 199 16.56 20.14 -8.27
C LEU A 199 17.11 21.53 -7.89
N GLY A 200 16.29 22.36 -7.25
CA GLY A 200 16.74 23.57 -6.58
C GLY A 200 17.42 24.60 -7.50
N ALA A 201 16.72 25.06 -8.54
CA ALA A 201 17.22 26.12 -9.40
C ALA A 201 17.36 27.47 -8.64
N ALA A 202 18.45 28.19 -8.88
CA ALA A 202 18.72 29.51 -8.31
C ALA A 202 19.50 30.41 -9.30
N PHE A 203 19.33 31.73 -9.16
CA PHE A 203 19.97 32.73 -10.01
C PHE A 203 20.75 33.77 -9.18
N GLY A 204 21.86 34.26 -9.76
CA GLY A 204 22.53 35.49 -9.31
C GLY A 204 22.13 36.70 -10.17
N PRO A 205 22.85 37.83 -10.05
CA PRO A 205 22.57 39.02 -10.86
C PRO A 205 22.81 38.81 -12.38
N ASP A 206 23.68 37.88 -12.78
CA ASP A 206 23.75 37.43 -14.18
C ASP A 206 22.78 36.27 -14.43
N GLY A 207 21.59 36.61 -14.94
CA GLY A 207 20.55 35.66 -15.31
C GLY A 207 20.93 34.66 -16.40
N ARG A 208 22.10 34.75 -17.04
CA ARG A 208 22.64 33.73 -17.95
C ARG A 208 22.88 32.40 -17.25
N TYR A 209 23.36 32.43 -16.01
CA TYR A 209 23.83 31.25 -15.28
C TYR A 209 22.80 30.81 -14.24
N MET A 210 22.31 29.58 -14.38
CA MET A 210 21.40 28.94 -13.43
C MET A 210 22.20 27.96 -12.58
N TRP A 211 22.25 28.17 -11.26
CA TRP A 211 22.77 27.19 -10.32
C TRP A 211 21.68 26.18 -9.98
N TYR A 212 22.06 24.92 -9.77
CA TYR A 212 21.14 23.86 -9.36
C TYR A 212 21.88 22.69 -8.69
N ALA A 213 21.15 21.88 -7.92
CA ALA A 213 21.63 20.59 -7.44
C ALA A 213 21.33 19.50 -8.46
N ARG A 214 22.27 18.58 -8.69
CA ARG A 214 22.11 17.43 -9.60
C ARG A 214 22.65 16.13 -9.03
N HIS A 215 22.11 15.03 -9.53
CA HIS A 215 22.44 13.66 -9.18
C HIS A 215 22.38 12.79 -10.46
N ARG A 216 22.99 11.60 -10.42
CA ARG A 216 22.98 10.62 -11.52
C ARG A 216 22.29 9.34 -11.06
N GLY A 217 21.01 9.21 -11.43
CA GLY A 217 20.12 8.17 -10.93
C GLY A 217 18.79 8.75 -10.44
N GLY A 218 18.10 8.00 -9.58
CA GLY A 218 16.86 8.41 -8.92
C GLY A 218 16.86 7.91 -7.47
N PHE A 219 15.70 7.81 -6.84
CA PHE A 219 15.59 7.26 -5.48
C PHE A 219 16.05 5.78 -5.38
N GLY A 220 16.66 5.40 -4.24
CA GLY A 220 16.94 4.02 -3.82
C GLY A 220 17.05 3.88 -2.29
N TYR A 221 16.99 2.64 -1.77
CA TYR A 221 17.14 2.35 -0.33
C TYR A 221 18.59 2.09 0.07
N ASN A 222 18.94 2.32 1.35
CA ASN A 222 20.26 2.02 1.92
C ASN A 222 21.42 2.61 1.07
N LEU A 223 21.33 3.91 0.77
CA LEU A 223 22.20 4.62 -0.15
C LEU A 223 23.65 4.78 0.36
N GLU A 224 24.57 5.04 -0.57
CA GLU A 224 26.01 5.20 -0.33
C GLU A 224 26.44 6.59 -0.80
N LEU A 225 26.79 7.48 0.13
CA LEU A 225 27.17 8.86 -0.19
C LEU A 225 28.52 8.96 -0.94
N PRO A 226 28.74 9.97 -1.82
CA PRO A 226 27.87 11.11 -2.11
C PRO A 226 26.81 10.86 -3.18
N GLU A 227 25.70 11.59 -3.08
CA GLU A 227 24.54 11.46 -3.96
C GLU A 227 24.30 12.70 -4.85
N TRP A 228 24.47 13.91 -4.31
CA TRP A 228 24.17 15.17 -5.01
C TRP A 228 25.35 16.13 -5.09
N GLU A 229 25.45 16.86 -6.19
CA GLU A 229 26.45 17.91 -6.43
C GLU A 229 25.80 19.19 -7.00
N LEU A 230 26.41 20.35 -6.77
CA LEU A 230 26.00 21.59 -7.44
C LEU A 230 26.60 21.69 -8.85
N ALA A 231 25.83 22.26 -9.77
CA ALA A 231 26.32 22.66 -11.08
C ALA A 231 25.73 24.00 -11.55
N ILE A 232 26.40 24.61 -12.53
CA ILE A 232 25.92 25.76 -13.29
C ILE A 232 25.46 25.29 -14.67
N TYR A 233 24.28 25.71 -15.10
CA TYR A 233 23.82 25.63 -16.48
C TYR A 233 23.90 27.00 -17.16
N ASP A 234 24.62 27.07 -18.27
CA ASP A 234 24.72 28.28 -19.11
C ASP A 234 23.55 28.32 -20.11
N ARG A 235 22.56 29.19 -19.83
CA ARG A 235 21.35 29.35 -20.65
C ARG A 235 21.61 29.85 -22.08
N GLN A 236 22.81 30.35 -22.41
CA GLN A 236 23.18 30.74 -23.77
C GLN A 236 23.82 29.61 -24.60
N THR A 237 24.43 28.60 -23.96
CA THR A 237 25.18 27.55 -24.67
C THR A 237 24.72 26.12 -24.39
N GLY A 238 23.81 25.92 -23.43
CA GLY A 238 23.34 24.59 -23.01
C GLY A 238 24.36 23.79 -22.19
N LYS A 239 25.50 24.39 -21.82
CA LYS A 239 26.59 23.70 -21.13
C LYS A 239 26.37 23.63 -19.62
N VAL A 240 26.72 22.49 -19.04
CA VAL A 240 26.71 22.21 -17.60
C VAL A 240 28.14 22.19 -17.06
N PHE A 241 28.37 22.80 -15.91
CA PHE A 241 29.67 22.88 -15.23
C PHE A 241 29.52 22.53 -13.75
N ASN A 242 30.04 21.37 -13.32
CA ASN A 242 30.01 20.92 -11.91
C ASN A 242 30.84 21.87 -11.02
N GLN A 243 30.42 22.06 -9.76
CA GLN A 243 30.98 23.07 -8.83
C GLN A 243 31.40 22.51 -7.47
N THR A 244 31.07 21.25 -7.17
CA THR A 244 31.34 20.56 -5.89
C THR A 244 31.55 19.08 -6.13
N ASP A 245 32.42 18.46 -5.35
CA ASP A 245 32.53 17.01 -5.20
C ASP A 245 32.77 16.75 -3.70
N LEU A 246 31.69 16.52 -2.96
CA LEU A 246 31.69 16.49 -1.49
C LEU A 246 30.99 15.24 -1.01
N TYR A 247 31.65 14.47 -0.13
CA TYR A 247 31.10 13.25 0.46
C TYR A 247 29.72 13.47 1.10
N GLY A 248 29.48 14.59 1.78
CA GLY A 248 28.18 14.93 2.37
C GLY A 248 27.11 15.42 1.38
N SER A 249 27.34 15.26 0.07
CA SER A 249 26.60 15.89 -1.03
C SER A 249 26.59 17.42 -0.99
N ALA A 250 26.05 18.07 -2.01
CA ALA A 250 25.84 19.52 -2.07
C ALA A 250 24.46 19.85 -2.65
N MET A 251 23.65 20.59 -1.90
CA MET A 251 22.19 20.65 -2.06
C MET A 251 21.67 22.09 -1.95
N ARG A 252 20.54 22.39 -2.62
CA ARG A 252 19.77 23.65 -2.50
C ARG A 252 20.64 24.93 -2.56
N PRO A 253 21.21 25.28 -3.73
CA PRO A 253 21.99 26.51 -3.87
C PRO A 253 21.11 27.76 -3.71
N VAL A 254 21.63 28.80 -3.05
CA VAL A 254 20.99 30.13 -2.92
C VAL A 254 22.06 31.20 -3.06
N LEU A 255 21.88 32.16 -3.97
CA LEU A 255 22.88 33.22 -4.24
C LEU A 255 22.48 34.54 -3.60
N SER A 256 23.47 35.35 -3.21
CA SER A 256 23.22 36.73 -2.77
C SER A 256 22.87 37.64 -3.96
N PRO A 257 21.94 38.61 -3.79
CA PRO A 257 21.62 39.59 -4.83
C PRO A 257 22.82 40.36 -5.40
N ASP A 258 23.85 40.59 -4.57
CA ASP A 258 25.09 41.25 -4.98
C ASP A 258 26.11 40.35 -5.70
N GLY A 259 25.78 39.07 -5.92
CA GLY A 259 26.59 38.08 -6.65
C GLY A 259 27.88 37.63 -5.95
N LYS A 260 28.13 38.01 -4.69
CA LYS A 260 29.38 37.66 -3.97
C LYS A 260 29.33 36.31 -3.27
N TRP A 261 28.16 35.83 -2.89
CA TRP A 261 28.00 34.68 -2.00
C TRP A 261 27.07 33.63 -2.60
N LEU A 262 27.42 32.38 -2.32
CA LEU A 262 26.58 31.20 -2.51
C LEU A 262 26.41 30.53 -1.14
N VAL A 263 25.17 30.20 -0.77
CA VAL A 263 24.85 29.25 0.29
C VAL A 263 24.42 27.93 -0.33
N TYR A 264 24.79 26.82 0.31
CA TYR A 264 24.28 25.49 -0.01
C TYR A 264 24.34 24.60 1.24
N ALA A 265 23.57 23.50 1.24
CA ALA A 265 23.59 22.51 2.31
C ALA A 265 24.48 21.30 1.97
N THR A 266 25.14 20.74 2.97
CA THR A 266 25.99 19.53 2.88
C THR A 266 26.01 18.82 4.22
N ARG A 267 26.25 17.50 4.25
CA ARG A 267 26.47 16.78 5.52
C ARG A 267 27.92 16.87 5.99
N HIS A 268 28.09 16.93 7.31
CA HIS A 268 29.33 16.60 7.99
C HIS A 268 29.03 15.46 8.98
N ASP A 269 29.76 14.36 8.85
CA ASP A 269 29.37 13.05 9.39
C ASP A 269 27.90 12.67 9.07
N ALA A 270 26.98 12.80 10.03
CA ALA A 270 25.56 12.45 9.88
C ALA A 270 24.63 13.69 9.83
N GLU A 271 25.13 14.88 10.18
CA GLU A 271 24.31 16.07 10.34
C GLU A 271 24.45 17.01 9.14
N THR A 272 23.35 17.62 8.72
CA THR A 272 23.33 18.63 7.66
C THR A 272 23.78 19.99 8.22
N GLY A 273 24.57 20.73 7.44
CA GLY A 273 25.00 22.11 7.71
C GLY A 273 24.90 23.00 6.48
N LEU A 274 24.87 24.32 6.71
CA LEU A 274 24.91 25.33 5.66
C LEU A 274 26.35 25.82 5.45
N ARG A 275 26.85 25.74 4.22
CA ARG A 275 28.12 26.33 3.78
C ARG A 275 27.88 27.70 3.16
N LEU A 276 28.82 28.61 3.34
CA LEU A 276 28.92 29.88 2.62
C LEU A 276 30.19 29.86 1.78
N ARG A 277 30.06 29.95 0.45
CA ARG A 277 31.16 30.10 -0.51
C ARG A 277 31.24 31.54 -1.00
N ASN A 278 32.44 32.12 -1.00
CA ASN A 278 32.74 33.36 -1.71
C ASN A 278 32.90 33.06 -3.21
N LEU A 279 32.09 33.68 -4.07
CA LEU A 279 32.09 33.41 -5.51
C LEU A 279 33.25 34.07 -6.27
N ALA A 280 34.03 34.97 -5.64
CA ALA A 280 35.18 35.62 -6.25
C ALA A 280 36.52 34.92 -5.94
N SER A 281 36.69 34.36 -4.75
CA SER A 281 37.90 33.60 -4.36
C SER A 281 37.73 32.08 -4.35
N GLY A 282 36.50 31.59 -4.21
CA GLY A 282 36.21 30.17 -3.97
C GLY A 282 36.34 29.74 -2.50
N ASP A 283 36.75 30.63 -1.59
CA ASP A 283 36.87 30.34 -0.16
C ASP A 283 35.52 29.94 0.46
N GLU A 284 35.55 29.04 1.44
CA GLU A 284 34.34 28.53 2.09
C GLU A 284 34.46 28.42 3.60
N GLN A 285 33.32 28.63 4.27
CA GLN A 285 33.16 28.40 5.71
C GLN A 285 31.76 27.88 6.04
N TRP A 286 31.53 27.49 7.30
CA TRP A 286 30.20 27.17 7.79
C TRP A 286 29.41 28.45 8.10
N LEU A 287 28.17 28.53 7.62
CA LEU A 287 27.20 29.57 7.98
C LEU A 287 26.34 29.15 9.18
N GLY A 288 26.09 27.85 9.33
CA GLY A 288 25.39 27.26 10.46
C GLY A 288 25.49 25.73 10.45
N TYR A 289 25.77 25.12 11.60
CA TYR A 289 25.88 23.67 11.75
C TYR A 289 25.64 23.27 13.23
N PRO A 290 24.88 22.19 13.51
CA PRO A 290 23.98 21.50 12.58
C PRO A 290 22.74 22.36 12.26
N VAL A 291 22.03 22.02 11.19
CA VAL A 291 20.69 22.57 10.86
C VAL A 291 19.68 21.42 10.73
N GLN A 292 18.53 21.68 10.12
CA GLN A 292 17.54 20.64 9.78
C GLN A 292 18.18 19.58 8.87
N ARG A 293 17.95 18.29 9.15
CA ARG A 293 18.42 17.19 8.30
C ARG A 293 17.78 17.26 6.90
N ASP A 294 18.60 17.05 5.87
CA ASP A 294 18.21 17.02 4.47
C ASP A 294 17.36 15.79 4.06
N ASP A 295 16.70 15.90 2.90
CA ASP A 295 15.79 14.91 2.32
C ASP A 295 16.43 14.11 1.16
N GLN A 296 17.77 13.98 1.14
CA GLN A 296 18.49 13.40 -0.01
C GLN A 296 18.32 11.88 -0.17
N GLU A 297 17.83 11.19 0.87
CA GLU A 297 17.60 9.74 0.91
C GLU A 297 16.10 9.38 0.74
N SER A 298 15.34 10.25 0.07
CA SER A 298 13.91 10.08 -0.18
C SER A 298 13.53 10.42 -1.63
N ARG A 299 12.26 10.74 -1.89
CA ARG A 299 11.77 11.21 -3.19
C ARG A 299 11.77 12.74 -3.34
N PHE A 300 12.28 13.49 -2.36
CA PHE A 300 12.59 14.93 -2.47
C PHE A 300 11.46 15.79 -3.07
N THR A 301 10.20 15.44 -2.77
CA THR A 301 9.00 16.08 -3.36
C THR A 301 8.82 17.53 -2.90
N ARG A 302 9.58 17.96 -1.89
CA ARG A 302 9.65 19.35 -1.40
C ARG A 302 11.08 19.92 -1.46
N ASP A 303 11.87 19.46 -2.44
CA ASP A 303 13.32 19.67 -2.60
C ASP A 303 14.14 19.05 -1.44
N LEU A 304 15.46 18.95 -1.60
CA LEU A 304 16.42 18.33 -0.68
C LEU A 304 16.58 19.11 0.63
N MET A 305 16.28 20.41 0.60
CA MET A 305 16.20 21.32 1.75
C MET A 305 15.11 22.37 1.50
N PRO A 306 14.48 22.94 2.56
CA PRO A 306 13.47 23.98 2.41
C PRO A 306 13.95 25.21 1.64
N GLY A 307 13.01 25.95 1.05
CA GLY A 307 13.30 27.26 0.44
C GLY A 307 13.83 28.27 1.45
N SER A 308 14.89 28.99 1.09
CA SER A 308 15.51 30.06 1.87
C SER A 308 16.00 31.17 0.92
N SER A 309 16.17 32.38 1.44
CA SER A 309 16.38 33.57 0.62
C SER A 309 17.27 34.60 1.32
N PHE A 310 18.11 35.29 0.56
CA PHE A 310 18.93 36.39 1.10
C PHE A 310 18.10 37.65 1.31
N THR A 311 18.44 38.44 2.33
CA THR A 311 17.94 39.81 2.44
C THR A 311 18.39 40.64 1.21
N PRO A 312 17.58 41.58 0.69
CA PRO A 312 17.93 42.34 -0.52
C PRO A 312 19.25 43.12 -0.45
N ASP A 313 19.73 43.44 0.74
CA ASP A 313 21.04 44.07 0.99
C ASP A 313 22.22 43.08 1.00
N SER A 314 21.97 41.80 0.73
CA SER A 314 22.93 40.67 0.74
C SER A 314 23.61 40.39 2.08
N ARG A 315 23.12 40.95 3.20
CA ARG A 315 23.76 40.83 4.52
C ARG A 315 23.37 39.61 5.34
N ALA A 316 22.24 38.98 5.08
CA ALA A 316 21.79 37.81 5.83
C ALA A 316 21.02 36.83 4.97
N LEU A 317 21.06 35.56 5.35
CA LEU A 317 20.15 34.53 4.86
C LEU A 317 18.95 34.44 5.80
N VAL A 318 17.74 34.42 5.26
CA VAL A 318 16.53 33.99 5.98
C VAL A 318 16.25 32.53 5.62
N VAL A 319 16.20 31.67 6.64
CA VAL A 319 16.13 30.20 6.49
C VAL A 319 15.37 29.56 7.64
N SER A 320 14.75 28.40 7.41
CA SER A 320 14.07 27.62 8.46
C SER A 320 14.89 26.40 8.88
N TYR A 321 15.06 26.20 10.19
CA TYR A 321 15.56 24.96 10.81
C TYR A 321 15.23 24.93 12.31
N GLY A 322 15.24 23.76 12.94
CA GLY A 322 14.87 23.65 14.36
C GLY A 322 13.40 24.01 14.62
N GLY A 323 12.54 23.91 13.60
CA GLY A 323 11.15 24.37 13.61
C GLY A 323 10.97 25.89 13.51
N LYS A 324 12.05 26.68 13.59
CA LYS A 324 12.01 28.17 13.65
C LYS A 324 12.54 28.80 12.35
N ILE A 325 12.14 30.04 12.11
CA ILE A 325 12.72 30.91 11.08
C ILE A 325 13.87 31.70 11.70
N TRP A 326 14.99 31.80 10.98
CA TRP A 326 16.22 32.47 11.41
C TRP A 326 16.68 33.47 10.37
N ARG A 327 17.19 34.62 10.83
CA ARG A 327 18.04 35.54 10.08
C ARG A 327 19.49 35.26 10.49
N VAL A 328 20.31 34.80 9.55
CA VAL A 328 21.70 34.37 9.77
C VAL A 328 22.63 35.32 9.02
N GLU A 329 23.46 36.07 9.75
CA GLU A 329 24.33 37.09 9.13
C GLU A 329 25.43 36.47 8.25
N SER A 330 25.65 37.08 7.08
CA SER A 330 26.77 36.80 6.20
C SER A 330 27.82 37.92 6.31
N PRO A 331 29.12 37.63 6.51
CA PRO A 331 29.74 36.31 6.54
C PRO A 331 29.90 35.71 7.95
N SER A 332 29.29 36.25 9.02
CA SER A 332 29.64 35.86 10.40
C SER A 332 28.95 34.59 10.94
N GLY A 333 27.91 34.08 10.27
CA GLY A 333 27.13 32.93 10.75
C GLY A 333 26.27 33.22 11.99
N GLN A 334 26.12 34.49 12.38
CA GLN A 334 25.35 34.86 13.56
C GLN A 334 23.85 34.66 13.31
N ALA A 335 23.29 33.56 13.79
CA ALA A 335 21.86 33.29 13.74
C ALA A 335 21.08 34.10 14.79
N THR A 336 19.98 34.70 14.36
CA THR A 336 18.98 35.40 15.19
C THR A 336 17.59 34.89 14.83
N PRO A 337 16.74 34.51 15.81
CA PRO A 337 15.43 33.98 15.50
C PRO A 337 14.49 35.10 15.04
N ILE A 338 13.72 34.84 13.99
CA ILE A 338 12.57 35.64 13.60
C ILE A 338 11.34 34.97 14.23
N PRO A 339 10.80 35.51 15.35
CA PRO A 339 9.72 34.84 16.07
C PRO A 339 8.43 34.89 15.26
N PHE A 340 7.78 33.75 15.06
CA PHE A 340 6.47 33.69 14.42
C PHE A 340 5.46 32.95 15.30
N THR A 341 4.20 33.37 15.19
CA THR A 341 3.05 32.62 15.70
C THR A 341 2.03 32.49 14.57
N ALA A 342 1.71 31.27 14.16
CA ALA A 342 0.69 30.97 13.16
C ALA A 342 -0.54 30.33 13.81
N LYS A 343 -1.73 30.77 13.40
CA LYS A 343 -3.01 30.11 13.69
C LYS A 343 -3.33 29.20 12.52
N VAL A 344 -3.22 27.90 12.73
CA VAL A 344 -3.55 26.87 11.75
C VAL A 344 -5.02 26.52 11.87
N HIS A 345 -5.73 26.62 10.75
CA HIS A 345 -7.06 26.04 10.54
C HIS A 345 -6.98 25.20 9.26
N GLN A 346 -7.24 23.90 9.35
CA GLN A 346 -7.13 22.99 8.21
C GLN A 346 -8.40 22.17 8.03
N ASP A 347 -8.87 22.14 6.78
CA ASP A 347 -10.11 21.50 6.33
C ASP A 347 -9.90 19.98 6.20
N LEU A 348 -10.62 19.17 6.99
CA LEU A 348 -10.45 17.71 7.01
C LEU A 348 -11.65 16.98 6.40
N GLY A 349 -11.33 16.02 5.53
CA GLY A 349 -12.25 15.00 5.05
C GLY A 349 -12.81 14.11 6.17
N PRO A 350 -13.94 13.42 5.91
CA PRO A 350 -14.51 12.48 6.87
C PRO A 350 -13.52 11.34 7.17
N LEU A 351 -13.24 11.08 8.45
CA LEU A 351 -12.41 9.93 8.84
C LEU A 351 -13.09 8.62 8.41
N VAL A 352 -12.44 7.84 7.54
CA VAL A 352 -12.99 6.56 7.03
C VAL A 352 -12.49 5.39 7.87
N ARG A 353 -12.71 5.47 9.19
CA ARG A 353 -12.54 4.37 10.15
C ARG A 353 -13.92 3.77 10.48
N PHE A 354 -14.01 2.45 10.49
CA PHE A 354 -15.21 1.70 10.84
C PHE A 354 -14.93 0.78 12.03
N GLU A 355 -15.78 0.84 13.06
CA GLU A 355 -15.65 -0.02 14.23
C GLU A 355 -16.40 -1.33 14.02
N THR A 356 -15.66 -2.43 14.08
CA THR A 356 -16.18 -3.77 13.84
C THR A 356 -15.97 -4.67 15.06
N ARG A 357 -16.46 -5.90 14.98
CA ARG A 357 -16.22 -6.97 15.96
C ARG A 357 -15.74 -8.20 15.22
N VAL A 358 -14.97 -9.04 15.91
CA VAL A 358 -14.60 -10.36 15.41
C VAL A 358 -15.83 -11.25 15.43
N ASP A 359 -16.18 -11.82 14.28
CA ASP A 359 -17.34 -12.71 14.15
C ASP A 359 -17.16 -13.98 15.01
N THR A 360 -18.26 -14.41 15.62
CA THR A 360 -18.36 -15.61 16.46
C THR A 360 -19.28 -16.68 15.86
N GLY A 361 -19.86 -16.43 14.68
CA GLY A 361 -20.67 -17.38 13.93
C GLY A 361 -19.85 -18.44 13.17
N GLU A 362 -20.55 -19.25 12.38
CA GLU A 362 -19.94 -20.14 11.39
C GLU A 362 -19.16 -19.33 10.35
N ILE A 363 -18.02 -19.85 9.91
CA ILE A 363 -17.24 -19.23 8.82
C ILE A 363 -17.97 -19.51 7.51
N LEU A 364 -18.42 -18.46 6.83
CA LEU A 364 -18.76 -18.48 5.41
C LEU A 364 -17.45 -18.33 4.64
N VAL A 365 -17.04 -19.38 3.92
CA VAL A 365 -15.74 -19.40 3.23
C VAL A 365 -15.67 -18.30 2.17
N LYS A 366 -14.62 -17.47 2.23
CA LYS A 366 -14.43 -16.25 1.42
C LYS A 366 -14.06 -16.56 -0.03
N GLN A 367 -13.40 -17.69 -0.30
CA GLN A 367 -12.92 -18.07 -1.64
C GLN A 367 -13.35 -19.48 -2.08
N ILE A 368 -13.70 -19.62 -3.36
CA ILE A 368 -13.58 -20.89 -4.10
C ILE A 368 -12.44 -20.77 -5.11
N ARG A 369 -11.71 -21.87 -5.32
CA ARG A 369 -10.54 -21.93 -6.20
C ARG A 369 -10.77 -22.97 -7.30
N ASP A 370 -10.16 -22.74 -8.47
CA ASP A 370 -10.16 -23.66 -9.61
C ASP A 370 -11.57 -24.12 -10.05
N ALA A 371 -12.55 -23.21 -9.98
CA ALA A 371 -13.95 -23.53 -10.19
C ALA A 371 -14.23 -23.90 -11.66
N SER A 372 -14.50 -25.18 -11.94
CA SER A 372 -14.66 -25.72 -13.28
C SER A 372 -16.05 -26.37 -13.49
N PRO A 373 -16.83 -25.92 -14.49
CA PRO A 373 -18.15 -26.50 -14.79
C PRO A 373 -18.01 -27.87 -15.47
N SER A 374 -18.97 -28.76 -15.23
CA SER A 374 -19.02 -30.07 -15.89
C SER A 374 -19.16 -29.93 -17.41
N PRO A 375 -18.79 -30.97 -18.21
CA PRO A 375 -18.88 -30.87 -19.66
C PRO A 375 -20.29 -30.61 -20.22
N ASP A 376 -21.34 -30.93 -19.46
CA ASP A 376 -22.73 -30.63 -19.78
C ASP A 376 -23.27 -29.32 -19.17
N GLY A 377 -22.43 -28.55 -18.47
CA GLY A 377 -22.74 -27.26 -17.86
C GLY A 377 -23.66 -27.29 -16.63
N LYS A 378 -24.02 -28.48 -16.13
CA LYS A 378 -25.03 -28.67 -15.06
C LYS A 378 -24.45 -28.78 -13.65
N ARG A 379 -23.14 -28.99 -13.50
CA ARG A 379 -22.47 -29.10 -12.20
C ARG A 379 -21.23 -28.21 -12.17
N LEU A 380 -20.76 -27.89 -10.97
CA LEU A 380 -19.50 -27.18 -10.71
C LEU A 380 -18.65 -28.04 -9.78
N VAL A 381 -17.38 -28.24 -10.12
CA VAL A 381 -16.35 -28.72 -9.18
C VAL A 381 -15.47 -27.53 -8.82
N PHE A 382 -14.98 -27.47 -7.58
CA PHE A 382 -14.08 -26.43 -7.10
C PHE A 382 -13.34 -26.93 -5.86
N SER A 383 -12.27 -26.24 -5.46
CA SER A 383 -11.66 -26.42 -4.13
C SER A 383 -12.00 -25.25 -3.20
N ALA A 384 -12.13 -25.53 -1.91
CA ALA A 384 -12.36 -24.56 -0.84
C ALA A 384 -11.81 -25.14 0.47
N LEU A 385 -11.06 -24.36 1.26
CA LEU A 385 -10.30 -24.84 2.43
C LEU A 385 -9.44 -26.09 2.12
N ASP A 386 -8.86 -26.14 0.92
CA ASP A 386 -8.12 -27.29 0.39
C ASP A 386 -8.88 -28.63 0.46
N LYS A 387 -10.19 -28.59 0.26
CA LYS A 387 -11.05 -29.76 0.05
C LYS A 387 -11.85 -29.59 -1.24
N ILE A 388 -12.11 -30.69 -1.93
CA ILE A 388 -12.85 -30.68 -3.20
C ILE A 388 -14.35 -30.79 -2.95
N TYR A 389 -15.11 -29.89 -3.56
CA TYR A 389 -16.56 -29.83 -3.51
C TYR A 389 -17.16 -30.00 -4.90
N LEU A 390 -18.40 -30.50 -4.91
CA LEU A 390 -19.26 -30.55 -6.09
C LEU A 390 -20.62 -29.95 -5.76
N MET A 391 -21.19 -29.18 -6.68
CA MET A 391 -22.58 -28.70 -6.61
C MET A 391 -23.28 -28.82 -7.97
N ASP A 392 -24.60 -28.90 -7.96
CA ASP A 392 -25.42 -28.72 -9.16
C ASP A 392 -25.62 -27.21 -9.45
N LEU A 393 -25.68 -26.82 -10.72
CA LEU A 393 -25.87 -25.44 -11.17
C LEU A 393 -27.33 -25.21 -11.59
N PRO A 394 -27.90 -24.01 -11.35
CA PRO A 394 -27.24 -22.80 -10.83
C PRO A 394 -27.27 -22.64 -9.29
N GLY A 395 -27.83 -23.58 -8.53
CA GLY A 395 -28.12 -23.36 -7.10
C GLY A 395 -28.27 -24.62 -6.23
N GLY A 396 -27.59 -25.71 -6.56
CA GLY A 396 -27.50 -26.88 -5.68
C GLY A 396 -26.54 -26.66 -4.52
N THR A 397 -26.75 -27.35 -3.39
CA THR A 397 -25.87 -27.26 -2.22
C THR A 397 -24.51 -27.91 -2.49
N PRO A 398 -23.38 -27.25 -2.19
CA PRO A 398 -22.07 -27.90 -2.20
C PRO A 398 -21.99 -29.12 -1.28
N ARG A 399 -21.58 -30.25 -1.84
CA ARG A 399 -21.19 -31.45 -1.09
C ARG A 399 -19.69 -31.69 -1.27
N ARG A 400 -18.99 -32.03 -0.19
CA ARG A 400 -17.60 -32.48 -0.28
C ARG A 400 -17.55 -33.81 -1.05
N LEU A 401 -16.59 -33.97 -1.96
CA LEU A 401 -16.49 -35.13 -2.84
C LEU A 401 -15.66 -36.28 -2.22
N THR A 402 -14.89 -35.96 -1.19
CA THR A 402 -13.82 -36.76 -0.58
C THR A 402 -13.94 -36.77 0.96
N THR A 403 -13.17 -37.61 1.64
CA THR A 403 -13.14 -37.69 3.12
C THR A 403 -11.73 -37.63 3.71
N ASP A 404 -10.72 -37.30 2.91
CA ASP A 404 -9.30 -37.33 3.33
C ASP A 404 -8.95 -36.13 4.24
N THR A 405 -7.83 -36.21 4.96
CA THR A 405 -7.30 -35.10 5.76
C THR A 405 -6.24 -34.28 5.03
N VAL A 406 -5.55 -34.84 4.02
CA VAL A 406 -4.56 -34.12 3.19
C VAL A 406 -5.20 -32.93 2.44
N HIS A 407 -4.39 -32.00 1.94
CA HIS A 407 -4.88 -30.89 1.12
C HIS A 407 -5.24 -31.42 -0.28
N GLU A 408 -6.38 -30.99 -0.85
CA GLU A 408 -6.96 -31.49 -2.11
C GLU A 408 -7.36 -30.30 -3.00
N GLN A 409 -6.59 -30.04 -4.06
CA GLN A 409 -6.61 -28.79 -4.83
C GLN A 409 -6.62 -29.03 -6.35
N VAL A 410 -6.81 -27.96 -7.14
CA VAL A 410 -6.82 -27.96 -8.63
C VAL A 410 -7.66 -29.07 -9.30
N PRO A 411 -8.96 -29.23 -8.97
CA PRO A 411 -9.83 -30.25 -9.56
C PRO A 411 -10.21 -29.99 -11.03
N ALA A 412 -10.08 -31.01 -11.88
CA ALA A 412 -10.41 -30.96 -13.31
C ALA A 412 -11.30 -32.13 -13.78
N TRP A 413 -12.30 -31.82 -14.61
CA TRP A 413 -13.23 -32.79 -15.20
C TRP A 413 -12.61 -33.64 -16.31
N SER A 414 -12.97 -34.92 -16.35
CA SER A 414 -12.85 -35.73 -17.57
C SER A 414 -13.85 -35.28 -18.65
N PRO A 415 -13.55 -35.43 -19.96
CA PRO A 415 -14.45 -34.97 -21.04
C PRO A 415 -15.83 -35.64 -21.04
N ASP A 416 -15.94 -36.84 -20.46
CA ASP A 416 -17.20 -37.59 -20.31
C ASP A 416 -18.03 -37.18 -19.07
N GLY A 417 -17.51 -36.29 -18.23
CA GLY A 417 -18.18 -35.82 -17.01
C GLY A 417 -18.33 -36.87 -15.90
N GLN A 418 -17.61 -38.00 -15.98
CA GLN A 418 -17.70 -39.10 -15.01
C GLN A 418 -16.62 -39.07 -13.93
N TRP A 419 -15.49 -38.40 -14.15
CA TRP A 419 -14.35 -38.35 -13.24
C TRP A 419 -13.90 -36.91 -12.97
N ILE A 420 -13.34 -36.70 -11.78
CA ILE A 420 -12.54 -35.53 -11.40
C ILE A 420 -11.11 -36.02 -11.19
N ALA A 421 -10.12 -35.40 -11.83
CA ALA A 421 -8.71 -35.51 -11.45
C ALA A 421 -8.33 -34.34 -10.54
N TYR A 422 -7.36 -34.52 -9.65
CA TYR A 422 -6.93 -33.48 -8.70
C TYR A 422 -5.53 -33.76 -8.13
N VAL A 423 -4.96 -32.77 -7.45
CA VAL A 423 -3.70 -32.92 -6.69
C VAL A 423 -3.99 -33.04 -5.21
N THR A 424 -3.31 -33.98 -4.54
CA THR A 424 -3.16 -33.98 -3.08
C THR A 424 -1.82 -33.39 -2.68
N TRP A 425 -1.72 -32.66 -1.56
CA TRP A 425 -0.44 -32.16 -1.02
C TRP A 425 -0.32 -32.35 0.50
N THR A 426 0.91 -32.65 0.94
CA THR A 426 1.40 -32.50 2.31
C THR A 426 2.83 -31.99 2.27
N THR A 427 3.26 -31.21 3.27
CA THR A 427 4.64 -30.70 3.28
C THR A 427 5.67 -31.82 3.51
N ASP A 428 5.36 -32.86 4.30
CA ASP A 428 6.27 -33.97 4.61
C ASP A 428 6.42 -34.98 3.46
N GLU A 429 5.34 -35.56 2.95
CA GLU A 429 5.43 -36.54 1.84
C GLU A 429 5.58 -35.88 0.47
N GLY A 430 5.06 -34.66 0.31
CA GLY A 430 4.79 -34.05 -1.00
C GLY A 430 3.36 -34.36 -1.47
N GLY A 431 3.18 -34.45 -2.79
CA GLY A 431 1.87 -34.61 -3.41
C GLY A 431 1.76 -35.73 -4.44
N TYR A 432 0.53 -36.00 -4.87
CA TYR A 432 0.18 -37.02 -5.85
C TYR A 432 -0.95 -36.55 -6.75
N VAL A 433 -1.01 -37.05 -7.99
CA VAL A 433 -2.21 -36.90 -8.83
C VAL A 433 -3.19 -38.03 -8.52
N GLN A 434 -4.42 -37.67 -8.22
CA GLN A 434 -5.53 -38.56 -7.90
C GLN A 434 -6.67 -38.38 -8.92
N LYS A 435 -7.59 -39.35 -8.98
CA LYS A 435 -8.92 -39.16 -9.57
C LYS A 435 -10.02 -39.85 -8.78
N ILE A 436 -11.25 -39.34 -8.87
CA ILE A 436 -12.44 -39.90 -8.20
C ILE A 436 -13.65 -39.81 -9.14
N ARG A 437 -14.64 -40.71 -9.01
CA ARG A 437 -15.91 -40.62 -9.74
C ARG A 437 -16.67 -39.38 -9.28
N ALA A 438 -17.25 -38.65 -10.23
CA ALA A 438 -18.01 -37.42 -9.96
C ALA A 438 -19.36 -37.65 -9.23
N ASP A 439 -19.76 -38.90 -8.99
CA ASP A 439 -20.84 -39.24 -8.07
C ASP A 439 -20.40 -39.22 -6.59
N GLY A 440 -19.09 -39.27 -6.30
CA GLY A 440 -18.53 -39.36 -4.95
C GLY A 440 -18.73 -40.73 -4.29
N ARG A 441 -19.02 -41.79 -5.07
CA ARG A 441 -19.30 -43.14 -4.55
C ARG A 441 -18.10 -44.09 -4.62
N SER A 442 -17.05 -43.72 -5.35
CA SER A 442 -15.77 -44.45 -5.42
C SER A 442 -14.77 -43.93 -4.39
N ARG A 443 -13.85 -44.79 -3.93
CA ARG A 443 -12.58 -44.32 -3.36
C ARG A 443 -11.74 -43.60 -4.44
N PRO A 444 -10.87 -42.64 -4.07
CA PRO A 444 -9.87 -42.09 -4.98
C PRO A 444 -8.97 -43.17 -5.59
N GLN A 445 -8.44 -42.89 -6.78
CA GLN A 445 -7.48 -43.72 -7.51
C GLN A 445 -6.24 -42.87 -7.80
N ARG A 446 -5.10 -43.26 -7.23
CA ARG A 446 -3.80 -42.59 -7.47
C ARG A 446 -3.35 -42.87 -8.90
N LEU A 447 -2.95 -41.84 -9.62
CA LEU A 447 -2.43 -41.92 -11.00
C LEU A 447 -0.89 -41.89 -11.05
N THR A 448 -0.24 -41.22 -10.09
CA THR A 448 1.22 -41.17 -9.99
C THR A 448 1.77 -42.28 -9.08
N PRO A 449 2.89 -42.93 -9.41
CA PRO A 449 3.52 -43.91 -8.51
C PRO A 449 4.14 -43.21 -7.28
N ASP A 450 5.02 -42.25 -7.54
CA ASP A 450 5.85 -41.57 -6.55
C ASP A 450 5.28 -40.19 -6.17
N PRO A 451 5.59 -39.67 -4.97
CA PRO A 451 5.28 -38.30 -4.60
C PRO A 451 6.23 -37.29 -5.23
N ALA A 452 5.71 -36.12 -5.59
CA ALA A 452 6.47 -34.97 -6.06
C ALA A 452 5.71 -33.66 -5.73
N PHE A 453 6.21 -32.52 -6.17
CA PHE A 453 5.29 -31.41 -6.43
C PHE A 453 4.51 -31.71 -7.71
N PHE A 454 3.20 -31.55 -7.67
CA PHE A 454 2.30 -31.66 -8.81
C PHE A 454 1.34 -30.47 -8.82
N ASP A 455 0.96 -30.00 -10.00
CA ASP A 455 0.05 -28.87 -10.14
C ASP A 455 -0.73 -28.91 -11.46
N HIS A 456 -1.90 -28.27 -11.49
CA HIS A 456 -2.79 -28.14 -12.65
C HIS A 456 -2.99 -29.41 -13.52
N PRO A 457 -3.59 -30.49 -12.99
CA PRO A 457 -3.91 -31.68 -13.77
C PRO A 457 -5.04 -31.39 -14.76
N VAL A 458 -4.86 -31.74 -16.04
CA VAL A 458 -5.84 -31.51 -17.11
C VAL A 458 -6.02 -32.74 -17.99
N TRP A 459 -7.26 -33.08 -18.34
CA TRP A 459 -7.56 -34.22 -19.20
C TRP A 459 -7.39 -33.87 -20.69
N SER A 460 -6.83 -34.80 -21.47
CA SER A 460 -6.84 -34.68 -22.93
C SER A 460 -8.27 -34.78 -23.49
N PRO A 461 -8.59 -34.13 -24.62
CA PRO A 461 -9.94 -34.13 -25.20
C PRO A 461 -10.47 -35.52 -25.58
N ASP A 462 -9.58 -36.50 -25.81
CA ASP A 462 -9.92 -37.91 -26.04
C ASP A 462 -10.18 -38.72 -24.75
N GLY A 463 -9.97 -38.12 -23.58
CA GLY A 463 -10.11 -38.75 -22.25
C GLY A 463 -9.03 -39.78 -21.91
N GLN A 464 -8.02 -39.98 -22.76
CA GLN A 464 -7.01 -41.05 -22.60
C GLN A 464 -5.84 -40.68 -21.68
N ARG A 465 -5.59 -39.39 -21.46
CA ARG A 465 -4.43 -38.89 -20.72
C ARG A 465 -4.85 -37.82 -19.71
N VAL A 466 -4.06 -37.70 -18.65
CA VAL A 466 -4.03 -36.51 -17.77
C VAL A 466 -2.64 -35.90 -17.90
N VAL A 467 -2.55 -34.66 -18.34
CA VAL A 467 -1.30 -33.87 -18.35
C VAL A 467 -1.22 -33.10 -17.04
N VAL A 468 -0.01 -32.92 -16.50
CA VAL A 468 0.21 -32.26 -15.22
C VAL A 468 1.54 -31.52 -15.19
N ILE A 469 1.63 -30.43 -14.43
CA ILE A 469 2.90 -29.83 -14.03
C ILE A 469 3.49 -30.70 -12.93
N LYS A 470 4.80 -30.93 -12.96
CA LYS A 470 5.53 -31.66 -11.93
C LYS A 470 6.81 -30.92 -11.57
N GLY A 471 7.29 -31.08 -10.34
CA GLY A 471 8.51 -30.43 -9.88
C GLY A 471 9.09 -31.06 -8.61
N PRO A 472 10.29 -30.61 -8.18
CA PRO A 472 10.93 -31.10 -6.97
C PRO A 472 10.16 -30.68 -5.71
N ARG A 473 10.01 -31.60 -4.74
CA ARG A 473 9.35 -31.30 -3.45
C ARG A 473 10.12 -30.24 -2.66
N ALA A 474 11.46 -30.34 -2.59
CA ALA A 474 12.26 -29.56 -1.63
C ALA A 474 12.17 -28.03 -1.83
N PRO A 475 12.37 -27.44 -3.03
CA PRO A 475 12.24 -25.99 -3.21
C PRO A 475 10.84 -25.49 -2.88
N ARG A 476 9.80 -26.26 -3.24
CA ARG A 476 8.41 -25.91 -2.91
C ARG A 476 8.14 -25.93 -1.40
N VAL A 477 8.72 -26.88 -0.68
CA VAL A 477 8.62 -26.99 0.78
C VAL A 477 9.39 -25.86 1.48
N ALA A 478 10.51 -25.44 0.91
CA ALA A 478 11.23 -24.22 1.31
C ALA A 478 10.62 -22.93 0.73
N GLU A 479 9.41 -22.96 0.17
CA GLU A 479 8.66 -21.79 -0.34
C GLU A 479 9.32 -21.05 -1.54
N HIS A 480 10.41 -21.61 -2.09
CA HIS A 480 11.15 -21.06 -3.23
C HIS A 480 10.58 -21.54 -4.58
N VAL A 481 10.52 -20.63 -5.57
CA VAL A 481 10.29 -20.98 -6.98
C VAL A 481 11.59 -21.53 -7.57
N GLY A 482 11.89 -22.79 -7.25
CA GLY A 482 13.11 -23.47 -7.67
C GLY A 482 13.10 -23.95 -9.13
N PRO A 483 14.28 -24.26 -9.71
CA PRO A 483 14.38 -24.88 -11.02
C PRO A 483 13.92 -26.35 -10.99
N GLY A 484 13.71 -26.93 -12.18
CA GLY A 484 13.41 -28.37 -12.34
C GLY A 484 11.93 -28.71 -12.49
N TYR A 485 11.09 -27.74 -12.84
CA TYR A 485 9.72 -28.00 -13.29
C TYR A 485 9.69 -28.72 -14.65
N GLU A 486 8.70 -29.58 -14.83
CA GLU A 486 8.47 -30.36 -16.03
C GLU A 486 6.99 -30.54 -16.31
N LEU A 487 6.68 -30.79 -17.59
CA LEU A 487 5.35 -31.13 -18.07
C LEU A 487 5.31 -32.65 -18.35
N ASP A 488 4.56 -33.40 -17.55
CA ASP A 488 4.39 -34.85 -17.66
C ASP A 488 2.96 -35.20 -18.13
N TRP A 489 2.78 -36.36 -18.76
CA TRP A 489 1.46 -36.96 -18.96
C TRP A 489 1.34 -38.38 -18.39
N LEU A 490 0.14 -38.70 -17.92
CA LEU A 490 -0.25 -39.92 -17.24
C LEU A 490 -1.34 -40.64 -18.05
N PRO A 491 -1.28 -41.96 -18.25
CA PRO A 491 -2.41 -42.72 -18.80
C PRO A 491 -3.63 -42.60 -17.88
N ALA A 492 -4.78 -42.19 -18.39
CA ALA A 492 -5.99 -41.97 -17.58
C ALA A 492 -6.55 -43.25 -16.93
N ALA A 493 -6.17 -44.43 -17.44
CA ALA A 493 -6.46 -45.73 -16.84
C ALA A 493 -5.54 -46.09 -15.65
N GLY A 494 -4.47 -45.31 -15.41
CA GLY A 494 -3.33 -45.68 -14.58
C GLY A 494 -2.19 -46.27 -15.41
N GLY A 495 -0.94 -45.99 -15.01
CA GLY A 495 0.27 -46.42 -15.71
C GLY A 495 1.48 -45.57 -15.32
N ALA A 496 2.61 -45.75 -16.00
CA ALA A 496 3.79 -44.92 -15.77
C ALA A 496 3.63 -43.51 -16.36
N PRO A 497 4.13 -42.44 -15.71
CA PRO A 497 4.21 -41.11 -16.31
C PRO A 497 5.19 -41.09 -17.50
N THR A 498 4.97 -40.16 -18.42
CA THR A 498 5.87 -39.85 -19.54
C THR A 498 6.11 -38.35 -19.61
N ARG A 499 7.38 -37.94 -19.55
CA ARG A 499 7.79 -36.53 -19.67
C ARG A 499 7.55 -36.02 -21.10
N ILE A 500 6.94 -34.85 -21.21
CA ILE A 500 6.83 -34.08 -22.47
C ILE A 500 8.06 -33.19 -22.62
N THR A 501 8.32 -32.30 -21.65
CA THR A 501 9.46 -31.36 -21.67
C THR A 501 9.74 -30.81 -20.27
N PRO A 502 10.98 -30.43 -19.93
CA PRO A 502 11.23 -29.43 -18.88
C PRO A 502 10.55 -28.10 -19.22
N ILE A 503 10.18 -27.30 -18.21
CA ILE A 503 9.58 -25.97 -18.35
C ILE A 503 10.23 -24.97 -17.40
N ALA A 504 10.23 -23.68 -17.76
CA ALA A 504 10.95 -22.63 -17.02
C ALA A 504 10.24 -22.14 -15.75
N GLY A 505 8.96 -22.48 -15.55
CA GLY A 505 8.15 -22.03 -14.41
C GLY A 505 6.70 -22.51 -14.50
N GLY A 506 5.86 -22.02 -13.59
CA GLY A 506 4.43 -22.34 -13.57
C GLY A 506 3.65 -21.68 -14.71
N GLY A 507 2.84 -22.47 -15.40
CA GLY A 507 1.91 -22.03 -16.43
C GLY A 507 0.89 -23.14 -16.67
N ARG A 508 -0.38 -22.82 -16.92
CA ARG A 508 -1.45 -23.83 -16.88
C ARG A 508 -1.50 -24.68 -18.14
N PRO A 509 -1.30 -26.02 -18.09
CA PRO A 509 -1.51 -26.88 -19.23
C PRO A 509 -3.00 -26.94 -19.59
N HIS A 510 -3.31 -26.90 -20.88
CA HIS A 510 -4.68 -26.90 -21.38
C HIS A 510 -4.74 -27.36 -22.86
N PHE A 511 -5.95 -27.40 -23.44
CA PHE A 511 -6.20 -27.95 -24.77
C PHE A 511 -7.22 -27.11 -25.56
N SER A 512 -7.10 -27.14 -26.89
CA SER A 512 -8.25 -26.87 -27.77
C SER A 512 -8.99 -28.18 -28.07
N ARG A 513 -9.79 -28.26 -29.15
CA ARG A 513 -10.36 -29.55 -29.62
C ARG A 513 -9.32 -30.48 -30.27
N ASP A 514 -8.10 -30.03 -30.53
CA ASP A 514 -7.00 -30.88 -30.99
C ASP A 514 -6.44 -31.73 -29.83
N ALA A 515 -6.74 -33.02 -29.84
CA ALA A 515 -6.24 -33.96 -28.83
C ALA A 515 -4.76 -34.36 -29.03
N THR A 516 -4.10 -33.95 -30.12
CA THR A 516 -2.72 -34.36 -30.45
C THR A 516 -1.64 -33.47 -29.84
N ARG A 517 -2.01 -32.31 -29.26
CA ARG A 517 -1.08 -31.30 -28.76
C ARG A 517 -1.56 -30.68 -27.44
N VAL A 518 -0.63 -30.42 -26.53
CA VAL A 518 -0.86 -29.69 -25.27
C VAL A 518 -0.50 -28.22 -25.47
N TYR A 519 -1.32 -27.31 -24.94
CA TYR A 519 -1.03 -25.87 -24.86
C TYR A 519 -0.57 -25.47 -23.45
N LEU A 520 0.31 -24.49 -23.38
CA LEU A 520 0.92 -23.98 -22.15
C LEU A 520 1.18 -22.47 -22.30
N TYR A 521 1.05 -21.68 -21.23
CA TYR A 521 1.54 -20.30 -21.22
C TYR A 521 2.94 -20.26 -20.60
N GLU A 522 3.91 -19.69 -21.31
CA GLU A 522 5.26 -19.44 -20.81
C GLU A 522 5.55 -17.94 -20.87
N GLN A 523 5.70 -17.29 -19.71
CA GLN A 523 5.70 -15.82 -19.56
C GLN A 523 6.63 -15.05 -20.53
N ASN A 524 7.79 -15.64 -20.87
CA ASN A 524 8.78 -15.03 -21.77
C ASN A 524 8.41 -15.16 -23.26
N GLU A 525 7.87 -16.30 -23.70
CA GLU A 525 7.57 -16.59 -25.11
C GLU A 525 6.11 -16.31 -25.50
N GLY A 526 5.17 -16.50 -24.58
CA GLY A 526 3.73 -16.40 -24.81
C GLY A 526 3.00 -17.74 -24.68
N LEU A 527 1.85 -17.86 -25.34
CA LEU A 527 1.11 -19.11 -25.48
C LEU A 527 1.84 -20.02 -26.47
N VAL A 528 2.25 -21.20 -26.00
CA VAL A 528 2.92 -22.23 -26.79
C VAL A 528 2.08 -23.51 -26.87
N SER A 529 2.37 -24.38 -27.82
CA SER A 529 1.90 -25.78 -27.80
C SER A 529 2.90 -26.75 -28.41
N MET A 530 2.80 -28.03 -28.05
CA MET A 530 3.72 -29.10 -28.45
C MET A 530 3.00 -30.47 -28.45
N ARG A 531 3.61 -31.49 -29.04
CA ARG A 531 3.14 -32.89 -28.96
C ARG A 531 3.53 -33.52 -27.62
N TYR A 532 2.95 -34.68 -27.29
CA TYR A 532 3.23 -35.43 -26.04
C TYR A 532 4.66 -35.99 -25.90
N ASP A 533 5.52 -35.79 -26.89
CA ASP A 533 6.95 -36.13 -26.91
C ASP A 533 7.86 -34.88 -26.92
N GLY A 534 7.27 -33.69 -26.66
CA GLY A 534 7.95 -32.40 -26.70
C GLY A 534 8.22 -31.86 -28.11
N THR A 535 7.99 -32.65 -29.16
CA THR A 535 8.30 -32.26 -30.54
C THR A 535 7.26 -31.30 -31.12
N ASP A 536 7.61 -30.68 -32.26
CA ASP A 536 6.71 -29.79 -33.01
C ASP A 536 6.19 -28.62 -32.14
N ARG A 537 7.05 -28.10 -31.23
CA ARG A 537 6.75 -26.94 -30.39
C ARG A 537 6.54 -25.69 -31.26
N ARG A 538 5.48 -24.94 -30.97
CA ARG A 538 5.07 -23.72 -31.70
C ARG A 538 4.66 -22.65 -30.69
N VAL A 539 5.02 -21.40 -30.95
CA VAL A 539 4.51 -20.22 -30.25
C VAL A 539 3.36 -19.65 -31.09
N HIS A 540 2.25 -19.28 -30.45
CA HIS A 540 1.02 -18.83 -31.13
C HIS A 540 0.78 -17.33 -30.98
N ILE A 541 1.04 -16.77 -29.80
CA ILE A 541 0.81 -15.37 -29.45
C ILE A 541 1.56 -15.01 -28.17
N LYS A 542 2.14 -13.82 -28.08
CA LYS A 542 2.52 -13.20 -26.82
C LYS A 542 1.48 -12.15 -26.44
N VAL A 543 1.04 -12.14 -25.19
CA VAL A 543 0.08 -11.14 -24.67
C VAL A 543 0.80 -10.30 -23.60
N THR A 544 0.63 -8.98 -23.66
CA THR A 544 1.22 -8.04 -22.70
C THR A 544 0.19 -7.01 -22.20
N GLY A 545 0.38 -6.55 -20.98
CA GLY A 545 -0.48 -5.60 -20.26
C GLY A 545 0.11 -4.20 -20.19
N PHE A 546 -0.03 -3.55 -19.04
CA PHE A 546 0.49 -2.21 -18.78
C PHE A 546 2.01 -2.08 -18.98
N THR A 547 2.44 -0.87 -19.37
CA THR A 547 3.86 -0.51 -19.52
C THR A 547 4.36 0.26 -18.28
N PRO A 548 5.21 -0.35 -17.42
CA PRO A 548 5.72 0.26 -16.19
C PRO A 548 6.71 1.40 -16.48
N THR A 549 6.18 2.61 -16.56
CA THR A 549 6.93 3.85 -16.80
C THR A 549 7.89 4.27 -15.66
N PHE A 550 8.05 3.43 -14.62
CA PHE A 550 9.07 3.57 -13.56
C PHE A 550 10.38 2.83 -13.88
N THR A 551 10.46 2.05 -14.96
CA THR A 551 11.66 1.27 -15.31
C THR A 551 12.50 1.97 -16.40
N PRO A 552 13.86 1.89 -16.37
CA PRO A 552 14.71 2.62 -17.31
C PRO A 552 14.48 2.32 -18.79
N ASN A 553 14.11 1.07 -19.12
CA ASN A 553 13.65 0.65 -20.45
C ASN A 553 12.29 -0.04 -20.25
N PRO A 554 11.16 0.68 -20.42
CA PRO A 554 9.86 0.19 -20.01
C PRO A 554 9.23 -0.73 -21.04
N GLU A 555 9.53 -2.02 -20.92
CA GLU A 555 8.85 -3.10 -21.63
C GLU A 555 7.47 -3.38 -21.00
N PRO A 556 6.42 -3.62 -21.79
CA PRO A 556 5.09 -3.93 -21.26
C PRO A 556 5.09 -5.26 -20.51
N PHE A 557 4.45 -5.31 -19.34
CA PHE A 557 4.37 -6.52 -18.53
C PHE A 557 3.77 -7.68 -19.34
N PRO A 558 4.28 -8.91 -19.22
CA PRO A 558 3.60 -10.09 -19.75
C PRO A 558 2.24 -10.28 -19.06
N ALA A 559 1.30 -10.93 -19.75
CA ALA A 559 0.05 -11.39 -19.15
C ALA A 559 0.29 -12.35 -17.96
N ASP A 560 -0.68 -12.46 -17.06
CA ASP A 560 -0.60 -13.38 -15.91
C ASP A 560 -0.86 -14.83 -16.36
N GLU A 561 -1.84 -15.04 -17.25
CA GLU A 561 -2.18 -16.32 -17.88
C GLU A 561 -2.70 -16.09 -19.31
N VAL A 562 -2.52 -17.06 -20.22
CA VAL A 562 -3.16 -17.08 -21.55
C VAL A 562 -3.68 -18.51 -21.86
N LEU A 563 -4.95 -18.62 -22.29
CA LEU A 563 -5.64 -19.89 -22.51
C LEU A 563 -6.30 -19.98 -23.91
N ILE A 564 -5.92 -20.96 -24.73
CA ILE A 564 -6.54 -21.20 -26.05
C ILE A 564 -8.02 -21.57 -25.91
N ALA A 565 -8.85 -21.04 -26.82
CA ALA A 565 -10.24 -21.45 -26.95
C ALA A 565 -10.37 -22.87 -27.56
N PRO A 566 -11.43 -23.63 -27.24
CA PRO A 566 -11.73 -24.91 -27.90
C PRO A 566 -11.83 -24.84 -29.44
N ASP A 567 -12.11 -23.67 -30.03
CA ASP A 567 -12.14 -23.46 -31.48
C ASP A 567 -10.78 -23.03 -32.10
N SER A 568 -9.75 -22.79 -31.28
CA SER A 568 -8.41 -22.32 -31.67
C SER A 568 -8.35 -20.96 -32.41
N GLY A 569 -9.45 -20.21 -32.50
CA GLY A 569 -9.47 -18.89 -33.16
C GLY A 569 -9.33 -17.70 -32.20
N ARG A 570 -9.35 -17.96 -30.89
CA ARG A 570 -9.33 -16.97 -29.80
C ARG A 570 -8.55 -17.52 -28.61
N ALA A 571 -8.13 -16.63 -27.72
CA ALA A 571 -7.62 -16.96 -26.41
C ALA A 571 -8.29 -16.09 -25.33
N LEU A 572 -8.34 -16.58 -24.09
CA LEU A 572 -8.47 -15.71 -22.92
C LEU A 572 -7.07 -15.28 -22.47
N ALA A 573 -6.97 -14.12 -21.85
CA ALA A 573 -5.79 -13.70 -21.11
C ALA A 573 -6.19 -12.96 -19.83
N THR A 574 -5.38 -13.07 -18.78
CA THR A 574 -5.43 -12.19 -17.60
C THR A 574 -4.31 -11.17 -17.65
N SER A 575 -4.61 -9.93 -17.28
CA SER A 575 -3.60 -8.88 -17.02
C SER A 575 -4.10 -8.03 -15.86
N SER A 576 -3.27 -7.87 -14.83
CA SER A 576 -3.55 -7.04 -13.65
C SER A 576 -4.94 -7.31 -13.04
N ASN A 577 -5.26 -8.59 -12.83
CA ASN A 577 -6.57 -9.11 -12.36
C ASN A 577 -7.75 -9.00 -13.34
N TYR A 578 -7.62 -8.37 -14.52
CA TYR A 578 -8.71 -8.26 -15.50
C TYR A 578 -8.65 -9.36 -16.57
N VAL A 579 -9.81 -9.84 -16.97
CA VAL A 579 -9.97 -10.89 -17.99
C VAL A 579 -10.25 -10.27 -19.36
N TYR A 580 -9.46 -10.66 -20.34
CA TYR A 580 -9.52 -10.21 -21.73
C TYR A 580 -9.80 -11.39 -22.67
N LEU A 581 -10.66 -11.17 -23.66
CA LEU A 581 -10.80 -12.04 -24.83
C LEU A 581 -9.94 -11.49 -25.97
N VAL A 582 -9.02 -12.29 -26.48
CA VAL A 582 -8.04 -11.93 -27.50
C VAL A 582 -8.27 -12.74 -28.77
N THR A 583 -8.27 -12.10 -29.93
CA THR A 583 -8.36 -12.78 -31.24
C THR A 583 -7.00 -13.39 -31.58
N LEU A 584 -6.98 -14.68 -31.98
CA LEU A 584 -5.75 -15.36 -32.39
C LEU A 584 -5.67 -15.42 -33.93
N PRO A 585 -4.76 -14.69 -34.60
CA PRO A 585 -4.59 -14.76 -36.04
C PRO A 585 -3.75 -15.97 -36.46
N LEU A 586 -4.14 -16.62 -37.58
CA LEU A 586 -3.30 -17.62 -38.22
C LEU A 586 -2.21 -16.94 -39.05
N VAL A 587 -1.01 -16.78 -38.48
CA VAL A 587 0.18 -16.23 -39.16
C VAL A 587 1.16 -17.33 -39.56
N GLY A 588 1.82 -17.17 -40.71
CA GLY A 588 2.91 -18.05 -41.18
C GLY A 588 4.31 -17.55 -40.84
N ALA A 589 4.43 -16.66 -39.85
CA ALA A 589 5.65 -15.93 -39.50
C ALA A 589 5.89 -15.98 -37.97
N ALA A 590 6.71 -15.08 -37.43
CA ALA A 590 6.89 -14.92 -36.00
C ALA A 590 5.54 -14.67 -35.28
N PRO A 591 5.37 -15.13 -34.03
CA PRO A 591 4.12 -14.96 -33.28
C PRO A 591 3.82 -13.47 -33.03
N PRO A 592 2.56 -13.02 -33.15
CA PRO A 592 2.19 -11.65 -32.82
C PRO A 592 2.35 -11.39 -31.33
N THR A 593 2.76 -10.17 -30.99
CA THR A 593 2.57 -9.62 -29.63
C THR A 593 1.33 -8.73 -29.64
N ILE A 594 0.40 -8.96 -28.72
CA ILE A 594 -0.81 -8.15 -28.55
C ILE A 594 -0.78 -7.51 -27.16
N ASN A 595 -0.80 -6.18 -27.12
CA ASN A 595 -0.99 -5.43 -25.90
C ASN A 595 -2.49 -5.26 -25.58
N VAL A 596 -2.88 -5.42 -24.32
CA VAL A 596 -4.30 -5.35 -23.88
C VAL A 596 -4.63 -4.10 -23.06
N ALA A 597 -3.65 -3.29 -22.67
CA ALA A 597 -3.86 -2.11 -21.81
C ALA A 597 -4.67 -1.00 -22.51
N ASP A 598 -4.54 -0.87 -23.84
CA ASP A 598 -5.50 -0.16 -24.68
C ASP A 598 -6.10 -1.12 -25.72
N THR A 599 -7.28 -1.64 -25.41
CA THR A 599 -8.01 -2.57 -26.28
C THR A 599 -8.49 -1.94 -27.60
N ALA A 600 -8.47 -0.60 -27.73
CA ALA A 600 -8.80 0.10 -28.97
C ALA A 600 -7.58 0.33 -29.88
N ALA A 601 -6.37 0.31 -29.32
CA ALA A 601 -5.10 0.38 -30.04
C ALA A 601 -4.48 -1.01 -30.34
N ALA A 602 -5.04 -2.08 -29.78
CA ALA A 602 -4.56 -3.46 -29.94
C ALA A 602 -4.51 -3.93 -31.42
N THR A 603 -3.45 -4.65 -31.79
CA THR A 603 -3.14 -5.04 -33.18
C THR A 603 -4.15 -5.99 -33.81
N PHE A 604 -4.88 -6.75 -32.98
CA PHE A 604 -6.06 -7.54 -33.37
C PHE A 604 -7.15 -7.32 -32.31
N PRO A 605 -8.44 -7.64 -32.59
CA PRO A 605 -9.52 -7.31 -31.67
C PRO A 605 -9.36 -7.96 -30.29
N VAL A 606 -9.39 -7.11 -29.26
CA VAL A 606 -9.36 -7.47 -27.83
C VAL A 606 -10.60 -6.90 -27.15
N HIS A 607 -11.21 -7.67 -26.25
CA HIS A 607 -12.34 -7.23 -25.44
C HIS A 607 -12.09 -7.53 -23.95
N ARG A 608 -12.02 -6.49 -23.10
CA ARG A 608 -12.01 -6.67 -21.65
C ARG A 608 -13.40 -7.12 -21.19
N LEU A 609 -13.51 -8.32 -20.63
CA LEU A 609 -14.78 -8.95 -20.26
C LEU A 609 -15.25 -8.52 -18.86
N THR A 610 -14.31 -8.37 -17.92
CA THR A 610 -14.60 -8.09 -16.50
C THR A 610 -14.49 -6.62 -16.14
N ARG A 611 -15.41 -6.13 -15.30
CA ARG A 611 -15.33 -4.80 -14.68
C ARG A 611 -14.65 -4.77 -13.31
N ILE A 612 -14.81 -5.85 -12.54
CA ILE A 612 -14.30 -5.98 -11.17
C ILE A 612 -12.97 -6.74 -11.09
N GLY A 613 -12.66 -7.53 -12.12
CA GLY A 613 -11.57 -8.53 -12.17
C GLY A 613 -12.12 -9.95 -12.33
N GLY A 614 -11.23 -10.95 -12.39
CA GLY A 614 -11.58 -12.38 -12.46
C GLY A 614 -10.40 -13.30 -12.16
N ASP A 615 -10.53 -14.10 -11.11
CA ASP A 615 -9.64 -15.20 -10.72
C ASP A 615 -10.03 -16.51 -11.46
N PHE A 616 -9.14 -17.50 -11.56
CA PHE A 616 -9.44 -18.87 -12.05
C PHE A 616 -10.23 -18.94 -13.38
N ILE A 617 -9.76 -18.23 -14.41
CA ILE A 617 -10.46 -18.12 -15.71
C ILE A 617 -10.52 -19.45 -16.47
N GLY A 618 -11.50 -19.61 -17.37
CA GLY A 618 -11.56 -20.78 -18.25
C GLY A 618 -12.64 -20.77 -19.33
N TRP A 619 -12.64 -21.84 -20.15
CA TRP A 619 -13.57 -22.07 -21.25
C TRP A 619 -14.51 -23.24 -20.95
N ALA A 620 -15.81 -23.08 -21.23
CA ALA A 620 -16.71 -24.23 -21.34
C ALA A 620 -16.44 -25.01 -22.65
N PRO A 621 -16.74 -26.32 -22.73
CA PRO A 621 -16.43 -27.13 -23.92
C PRO A 621 -17.15 -26.71 -25.21
N ASP A 622 -18.21 -25.89 -25.10
CA ASP A 622 -18.87 -25.27 -26.25
C ASP A 622 -17.95 -24.31 -27.04
N GLY A 623 -16.91 -23.77 -26.39
CA GLY A 623 -16.04 -22.72 -26.91
C GLY A 623 -16.74 -21.36 -27.08
N LYS A 624 -17.95 -21.19 -26.55
CA LYS A 624 -18.79 -19.99 -26.67
C LYS A 624 -18.99 -19.30 -25.32
N THR A 625 -18.96 -20.08 -24.24
CA THR A 625 -19.12 -19.60 -22.87
C THR A 625 -17.76 -19.63 -22.17
N VAL A 626 -17.40 -18.52 -21.53
CA VAL A 626 -16.23 -18.41 -20.66
C VAL A 626 -16.67 -18.33 -19.21
N TYR A 627 -15.78 -18.65 -18.28
CA TYR A 627 -16.02 -18.55 -16.85
C TYR A 627 -14.81 -18.00 -16.10
N TRP A 628 -15.06 -17.56 -14.87
CA TRP A 628 -14.08 -17.15 -13.88
C TRP A 628 -14.73 -17.17 -12.49
N SER A 629 -13.94 -17.02 -11.44
CA SER A 629 -14.41 -16.79 -10.07
C SER A 629 -13.92 -15.44 -9.52
N VAL A 630 -14.58 -14.93 -8.48
CA VAL A 630 -14.04 -13.84 -7.64
C VAL A 630 -14.49 -14.13 -6.21
N GLY A 631 -13.54 -14.36 -5.31
CA GLY A 631 -13.85 -14.89 -3.97
C GLY A 631 -14.69 -16.17 -4.08
N ARG A 632 -15.82 -16.23 -3.38
CA ARG A 632 -16.78 -17.37 -3.42
C ARG A 632 -17.82 -17.30 -4.55
N SER A 633 -17.71 -16.33 -5.46
CA SER A 633 -18.62 -16.22 -6.62
C SER A 633 -18.05 -16.92 -7.84
N PHE A 634 -18.92 -17.59 -8.61
CA PHE A 634 -18.62 -18.16 -9.93
C PHE A 634 -19.42 -17.43 -11.01
N PHE A 635 -18.79 -17.13 -12.15
CA PHE A 635 -19.40 -16.39 -13.26
C PHE A 635 -19.38 -17.22 -14.54
N ARG A 636 -20.47 -17.15 -15.33
CA ARG A 636 -20.51 -17.64 -16.72
C ARG A 636 -20.89 -16.51 -17.66
N TYR A 637 -20.13 -16.33 -18.73
CA TYR A 637 -20.27 -15.19 -19.63
C TYR A 637 -20.24 -15.64 -21.08
N ASN A 638 -21.17 -15.16 -21.89
CA ASN A 638 -21.23 -15.44 -23.32
C ASN A 638 -20.91 -14.15 -24.12
N PRO A 639 -19.72 -14.03 -24.74
CA PRO A 639 -19.33 -12.80 -25.45
C PRO A 639 -20.25 -12.43 -26.62
N ALA A 640 -20.83 -13.40 -27.33
CA ALA A 640 -21.75 -13.12 -28.43
C ALA A 640 -23.10 -12.55 -27.93
N LEU A 641 -23.56 -13.00 -26.76
CA LEU A 641 -24.70 -12.39 -26.07
C LEU A 641 -24.35 -10.99 -25.56
N ALA A 642 -23.16 -10.81 -24.98
CA ALA A 642 -22.66 -9.52 -24.50
C ALA A 642 -22.62 -8.47 -25.62
N ASP A 643 -22.10 -8.83 -26.79
CA ASP A 643 -22.09 -8.01 -28.00
C ASP A 643 -23.50 -7.59 -28.45
N SER A 644 -24.44 -8.53 -28.44
CA SER A 644 -25.83 -8.30 -28.84
C SER A 644 -26.53 -7.32 -27.88
N LEU A 645 -26.39 -7.56 -26.57
CA LEU A 645 -26.91 -6.68 -25.52
C LEU A 645 -26.21 -5.31 -25.51
N GLY A 646 -24.91 -5.27 -25.77
CA GLY A 646 -24.13 -4.03 -25.90
C GLY A 646 -24.59 -3.16 -27.07
N LYS A 647 -24.85 -3.77 -28.24
CA LYS A 647 -25.40 -3.07 -29.42
C LYS A 647 -26.83 -2.58 -29.15
N ALA A 648 -27.66 -3.37 -28.48
CA ALA A 648 -29.00 -2.95 -28.05
C ALA A 648 -28.95 -1.79 -27.04
N LYS A 649 -28.05 -1.85 -26.05
CA LYS A 649 -27.80 -0.79 -25.07
C LYS A 649 -27.30 0.50 -25.72
N ALA A 650 -26.31 0.44 -26.60
CA ALA A 650 -25.78 1.62 -27.29
C ALA A 650 -26.87 2.34 -28.11
N ARG A 651 -27.76 1.57 -28.77
CA ARG A 651 -28.94 2.12 -29.45
C ARG A 651 -29.91 2.80 -28.47
N ALA A 652 -30.20 2.17 -27.33
CA ALA A 652 -31.08 2.74 -26.31
C ALA A 652 -30.49 4.00 -25.66
N ASP A 653 -29.18 4.01 -25.33
CA ASP A 653 -28.48 5.16 -24.78
C ASP A 653 -28.41 6.33 -25.78
N SER A 654 -28.26 6.06 -27.09
CA SER A 654 -28.36 7.10 -28.12
C SER A 654 -29.75 7.71 -28.19
N ILE A 655 -30.81 6.87 -28.21
CA ILE A 655 -32.20 7.34 -28.20
C ILE A 655 -32.49 8.18 -26.95
N ARG A 656 -31.97 7.78 -25.77
CA ARG A 656 -32.03 8.56 -24.54
C ARG A 656 -31.28 9.90 -24.69
N ALA A 657 -30.06 9.89 -25.23
CA ALA A 657 -29.24 11.10 -25.38
C ALA A 657 -29.89 12.12 -26.32
N ASP A 658 -30.50 11.67 -27.41
CA ASP A 658 -31.19 12.55 -28.36
C ASP A 658 -32.54 13.04 -27.82
N SER A 659 -33.26 12.20 -27.06
CA SER A 659 -34.45 12.62 -26.30
C SER A 659 -34.12 13.70 -25.25
N LEU A 660 -32.98 13.57 -24.56
CA LEU A 660 -32.49 14.58 -23.62
C LEU A 660 -32.14 15.90 -24.33
N LYS A 661 -31.43 15.85 -25.46
CA LYS A 661 -31.11 17.05 -26.28
C LYS A 661 -32.37 17.77 -26.76
N GLN A 662 -33.42 17.02 -27.12
CA GLN A 662 -34.72 17.60 -27.50
C GLN A 662 -35.40 18.24 -26.28
N ALA A 663 -35.48 17.54 -25.14
CA ALA A 663 -36.06 18.07 -23.91
C ALA A 663 -35.35 19.34 -23.38
N THR A 664 -34.06 19.53 -23.68
CA THR A 664 -33.34 20.77 -23.35
C THR A 664 -33.56 21.96 -24.30
N LYS A 665 -34.31 21.78 -25.40
CA LYS A 665 -34.65 22.87 -26.35
C LYS A 665 -36.05 23.46 -26.14
N GLU A 666 -36.94 22.73 -25.48
CA GLU A 666 -38.31 23.16 -25.18
C GLU A 666 -38.42 23.56 -23.70
N LYS A 667 -39.38 24.43 -23.34
CA LYS A 667 -39.55 24.82 -21.93
C LYS A 667 -40.06 23.61 -21.13
N PRO A 668 -39.45 23.25 -19.99
CA PRO A 668 -39.72 21.96 -19.36
C PRO A 668 -41.06 21.91 -18.62
N ASP A 669 -42.05 21.23 -19.21
CA ASP A 669 -43.25 20.76 -18.53
C ASP A 669 -42.93 19.73 -17.44
N SER A 670 -43.84 19.59 -16.47
CA SER A 670 -43.78 18.52 -15.46
C SER A 670 -43.77 17.11 -16.08
N VAL A 671 -44.44 16.94 -17.23
CA VAL A 671 -44.48 15.68 -18.00
C VAL A 671 -43.11 15.33 -18.58
N GLY A 672 -42.35 16.33 -19.05
CA GLY A 672 -41.00 16.13 -19.59
C GLY A 672 -40.04 15.57 -18.55
N LYS A 673 -40.14 16.07 -17.30
CA LYS A 673 -39.30 15.61 -16.18
C LYS A 673 -39.55 14.13 -15.84
N ALA A 674 -40.81 13.74 -15.62
CA ALA A 674 -41.17 12.34 -15.35
C ALA A 674 -40.78 11.38 -16.49
N ARG A 675 -40.77 11.85 -17.75
CA ARG A 675 -40.33 11.10 -18.93
C ARG A 675 -38.81 10.96 -19.02
N VAL A 676 -38.04 11.85 -18.39
CA VAL A 676 -36.58 11.73 -18.25
C VAL A 676 -36.21 10.81 -17.09
N ASP A 677 -36.88 10.94 -15.95
CA ASP A 677 -36.60 10.16 -14.73
C ASP A 677 -36.90 8.65 -14.92
N SER A 678 -37.82 8.31 -15.83
CA SER A 678 -38.17 6.91 -16.17
C SER A 678 -37.21 6.23 -17.16
N LEU A 679 -36.23 6.94 -17.74
CA LEU A 679 -35.29 6.40 -18.73
C LEU A 679 -33.95 5.97 -18.10
N ALA A 680 -33.96 5.03 -17.16
CA ALA A 680 -32.73 4.47 -16.58
C ALA A 680 -31.75 3.96 -17.66
N LYS A 681 -30.43 4.15 -17.48
CA LYS A 681 -29.44 3.51 -18.37
C LYS A 681 -29.54 1.99 -18.17
N LEU A 682 -29.61 1.23 -19.26
CA LEU A 682 -29.46 -0.23 -19.19
C LEU A 682 -28.08 -0.56 -18.59
N PRO A 683 -27.95 -1.56 -17.70
CA PRO A 683 -26.66 -2.00 -17.17
C PRO A 683 -25.79 -2.62 -18.27
N ALA A 684 -24.51 -2.82 -17.98
CA ALA A 684 -23.68 -3.72 -18.78
C ALA A 684 -24.11 -5.18 -18.54
N TYR A 685 -23.82 -6.07 -19.48
CA TYR A 685 -23.91 -7.51 -19.22
C TYR A 685 -22.66 -7.95 -18.47
N GLU A 686 -22.83 -8.48 -17.25
CA GLU A 686 -21.75 -8.83 -16.32
C GLU A 686 -21.64 -10.36 -16.10
N GLY A 687 -22.38 -11.16 -16.87
CA GLY A 687 -22.44 -12.62 -16.78
C GLY A 687 -23.60 -13.14 -15.91
N GLU A 688 -23.82 -14.45 -15.97
CA GLU A 688 -24.58 -15.20 -14.96
C GLU A 688 -23.68 -15.41 -13.73
N ARG A 689 -24.10 -14.91 -12.57
CA ARG A 689 -23.40 -15.11 -11.29
C ARG A 689 -24.06 -16.20 -10.46
N VAL A 690 -23.25 -17.07 -9.87
CA VAL A 690 -23.64 -18.07 -8.87
C VAL A 690 -22.80 -17.86 -7.61
N ASP A 691 -23.45 -17.53 -6.51
CA ASP A 691 -22.81 -17.37 -5.20
C ASP A 691 -22.69 -18.72 -4.50
N VAL A 692 -21.46 -19.24 -4.38
CA VAL A 692 -21.23 -20.48 -3.66
C VAL A 692 -21.28 -20.22 -2.15
N THR A 693 -21.85 -21.18 -1.42
CA THR A 693 -22.00 -21.14 0.04
C THR A 693 -21.42 -22.42 0.63
N VAL A 694 -20.15 -22.36 1.05
CA VAL A 694 -19.56 -23.35 1.95
C VAL A 694 -19.48 -22.73 3.34
N LYS A 695 -19.94 -23.48 4.35
CA LYS A 695 -19.88 -23.09 5.76
C LYS A 695 -19.09 -24.12 6.55
N VAL A 696 -18.26 -23.66 7.49
CA VAL A 696 -17.57 -24.52 8.45
C VAL A 696 -17.69 -23.98 9.89
N PRO A 697 -17.62 -24.83 10.92
CA PRO A 697 -17.51 -24.38 12.30
C PRO A 697 -16.25 -23.54 12.50
N ARG A 698 -16.38 -22.45 13.25
CA ARG A 698 -15.28 -21.61 13.72
C ARG A 698 -14.58 -22.29 14.89
N ASP A 699 -13.24 -22.25 14.97
CA ASP A 699 -12.57 -22.76 16.17
C ASP A 699 -12.88 -21.87 17.37
N ILE A 700 -13.52 -22.44 18.38
CA ILE A 700 -13.82 -21.80 19.65
C ILE A 700 -13.52 -22.84 20.74
N PRO A 701 -12.40 -22.71 21.50
CA PRO A 701 -12.13 -23.59 22.63
C PRO A 701 -13.23 -23.49 23.68
N ARG A 702 -13.40 -24.56 24.46
CA ARG A 702 -14.46 -24.68 25.47
C ARG A 702 -13.90 -24.94 26.85
N GLY A 703 -14.50 -24.32 27.86
CA GLY A 703 -14.15 -24.48 29.27
C GLY A 703 -13.81 -23.15 29.95
N SER A 704 -13.10 -23.19 31.08
CA SER A 704 -12.58 -21.98 31.70
C SER A 704 -11.19 -22.19 32.32
N VAL A 705 -10.40 -21.13 32.39
CA VAL A 705 -9.07 -21.11 33.00
C VAL A 705 -8.82 -19.80 33.76
N VAL A 706 -8.12 -19.90 34.88
CA VAL A 706 -7.64 -18.78 35.69
C VAL A 706 -6.12 -18.72 35.57
N LEU A 707 -5.60 -17.59 35.09
CA LEU A 707 -4.19 -17.22 35.21
C LEU A 707 -4.04 -16.43 36.51
N ARG A 708 -3.33 -16.99 37.50
CA ARG A 708 -3.31 -16.49 38.88
C ARG A 708 -2.00 -15.82 39.29
N GLY A 709 -2.10 -14.67 39.96
CA GLY A 709 -1.01 -14.03 40.69
C GLY A 709 -0.06 -13.16 39.84
N ALA A 710 -0.40 -12.87 38.59
CA ALA A 710 0.46 -12.09 37.70
C ALA A 710 0.43 -10.58 38.01
N ARG A 711 1.45 -9.87 37.53
CA ARG A 711 1.31 -8.44 37.18
C ARG A 711 0.49 -8.34 35.90
N ILE A 712 -0.62 -7.62 35.89
CA ILE A 712 -1.45 -7.45 34.69
C ILE A 712 -1.37 -6.00 34.24
N VAL A 713 -0.82 -5.76 33.04
CA VAL A 713 -0.85 -4.46 32.37
C VAL A 713 -2.00 -4.50 31.36
N SER A 714 -3.19 -4.03 31.75
CA SER A 714 -4.41 -4.31 30.97
C SER A 714 -4.55 -3.47 29.70
N MET A 715 -3.76 -2.40 29.56
CA MET A 715 -3.90 -1.35 28.54
C MET A 715 -5.26 -0.62 28.57
N LYS A 716 -6.05 -0.79 29.65
CA LYS A 716 -7.26 -0.02 29.92
C LYS A 716 -6.88 1.34 30.51
N GLY A 717 -6.37 2.23 29.65
CA GLY A 717 -5.65 3.41 30.13
C GLY A 717 -4.42 2.99 30.95
N ASP A 718 -4.22 3.62 32.11
CA ASP A 718 -3.04 3.41 32.96
C ASP A 718 -3.13 2.21 33.94
N GLU A 719 -4.19 1.40 33.87
CA GLU A 719 -4.44 0.31 34.81
C GLU A 719 -3.30 -0.74 34.87
N LEU A 720 -2.83 -0.99 36.09
CA LEU A 720 -1.81 -1.97 36.45
C LEU A 720 -2.27 -2.72 37.70
N ILE A 721 -2.39 -4.04 37.61
CA ILE A 721 -2.85 -4.89 38.72
C ILE A 721 -1.68 -5.77 39.16
N GLU A 722 -1.06 -5.46 40.29
CA GLU A 722 -0.07 -6.33 40.92
C GLU A 722 -0.75 -7.54 41.58
N LYS A 723 -0.27 -8.75 41.26
CA LYS A 723 -0.77 -10.04 41.79
C LYS A 723 -2.24 -10.34 41.48
N GLY A 724 -2.73 -9.91 40.31
CA GLY A 724 -4.09 -10.13 39.86
C GLY A 724 -4.38 -11.55 39.35
N ASP A 725 -5.67 -11.88 39.31
CA ASP A 725 -6.24 -13.00 38.57
C ASP A 725 -6.81 -12.51 37.22
N LEU A 726 -6.62 -13.30 36.17
CA LEU A 726 -7.34 -13.17 34.91
C LEU A 726 -8.09 -14.48 34.62
N VAL A 727 -9.39 -14.38 34.35
CA VAL A 727 -10.25 -15.55 34.04
C VAL A 727 -10.69 -15.48 32.59
N VAL A 728 -10.52 -16.60 31.86
CA VAL A 728 -11.04 -16.82 30.51
C VAL A 728 -12.15 -17.86 30.55
N ALA A 729 -13.22 -17.60 29.82
CA ALA A 729 -14.30 -18.55 29.55
C ALA A 729 -14.45 -18.70 28.03
N ASP A 730 -14.41 -19.96 27.56
CA ASP A 730 -14.28 -20.32 26.15
C ASP A 730 -13.15 -19.53 25.44
N ASN A 731 -13.48 -18.53 24.61
CA ASN A 731 -12.51 -17.67 23.92
C ASN A 731 -12.52 -16.19 24.36
N ARG A 732 -13.21 -15.83 25.45
CA ARG A 732 -13.34 -14.44 25.93
C ARG A 732 -12.90 -14.29 27.38
N ILE A 733 -12.38 -13.10 27.69
CA ILE A 733 -12.00 -12.70 29.05
C ILE A 733 -13.29 -12.51 29.86
N ALA A 734 -13.41 -13.20 30.99
CA ALA A 734 -14.57 -13.15 31.88
C ALA A 734 -14.34 -12.21 33.09
N CYS A 735 -13.11 -12.12 33.58
CA CYS A 735 -12.74 -11.26 34.70
C CYS A 735 -11.25 -10.89 34.64
N VAL A 736 -10.92 -9.66 35.03
CA VAL A 736 -9.56 -9.16 35.28
C VAL A 736 -9.62 -8.33 36.55
N ALA A 737 -8.96 -8.76 37.62
CA ALA A 737 -9.04 -8.08 38.93
C ALA A 737 -7.90 -8.53 39.87
N ALA A 738 -7.75 -7.87 41.02
CA ALA A 738 -6.87 -8.34 42.09
C ALA A 738 -7.26 -9.73 42.63
N THR A 739 -8.53 -10.12 42.51
CA THR A 739 -9.04 -11.48 42.76
C THR A 739 -10.30 -11.67 41.92
N CYS A 740 -10.43 -12.79 41.21
CA CYS A 740 -11.61 -13.10 40.41
C CYS A 740 -12.36 -14.31 40.95
N SER A 741 -13.70 -14.27 40.86
CA SER A 741 -14.50 -15.48 40.89
C SER A 741 -14.34 -16.22 39.56
N ALA A 742 -14.31 -17.55 39.60
CA ALA A 742 -14.17 -18.41 38.43
C ALA A 742 -15.29 -19.45 38.38
N PRO A 743 -15.72 -19.90 37.19
CA PRO A 743 -16.69 -20.99 37.05
C PRO A 743 -16.21 -22.28 37.73
N GLY A 744 -17.15 -23.07 38.25
CA GLY A 744 -16.85 -24.36 38.86
C GLY A 744 -16.16 -25.31 37.88
N GLY A 745 -14.99 -25.82 38.24
CA GLY A 745 -14.17 -26.67 37.36
C GLY A 745 -13.23 -25.92 36.42
N ALA A 746 -13.11 -24.59 36.52
CA ALA A 746 -12.07 -23.85 35.82
C ALA A 746 -10.66 -24.36 36.18
N ALA A 747 -9.79 -24.53 35.17
CA ALA A 747 -8.39 -24.84 35.41
C ALA A 747 -7.69 -23.66 36.08
N VAL A 748 -6.69 -23.90 36.93
CA VAL A 748 -5.86 -22.83 37.52
C VAL A 748 -4.42 -23.04 37.07
N ILE A 749 -3.83 -21.97 36.53
CA ILE A 749 -2.42 -21.90 36.13
C ILE A 749 -1.79 -20.79 36.95
N ASP A 750 -0.82 -21.16 37.78
CA ASP A 750 -0.05 -20.19 38.56
C ASP A 750 0.94 -19.47 37.64
N VAL A 751 0.84 -18.14 37.62
CA VAL A 751 1.71 -17.21 36.87
C VAL A 751 2.24 -16.13 37.82
N SER A 752 2.35 -16.45 39.11
CA SER A 752 2.93 -15.58 40.14
C SER A 752 4.32 -15.09 39.75
N GLY A 753 4.53 -13.77 39.85
CA GLY A 753 5.78 -13.11 39.47
C GLY A 753 5.96 -12.83 37.97
N LYS A 754 5.08 -13.37 37.12
CA LYS A 754 5.07 -13.11 35.66
C LYS A 754 4.26 -11.86 35.33
N THR A 755 4.43 -11.33 34.11
CA THR A 755 3.63 -10.19 33.61
C THR A 755 2.69 -10.64 32.51
N ILE A 756 1.43 -10.20 32.52
CA ILE A 756 0.46 -10.39 31.44
C ILE A 756 0.23 -9.06 30.72
N VAL A 757 0.27 -9.12 29.39
CA VAL A 757 -0.06 -8.02 28.46
C VAL A 757 -1.06 -8.53 27.40
N PRO A 758 -1.80 -7.66 26.69
CA PRO A 758 -2.59 -8.07 25.52
C PRO A 758 -1.68 -8.63 24.43
N GLY A 759 -2.23 -9.49 23.56
CA GLY A 759 -1.47 -10.05 22.44
C GLY A 759 -1.08 -8.98 21.43
N PHE A 760 0.13 -9.08 20.88
CA PHE A 760 0.66 -8.06 19.98
C PHE A 760 -0.07 -8.09 18.62
N ILE A 761 -0.24 -6.91 18.04
CA ILE A 761 -0.99 -6.66 16.82
C ILE A 761 -0.09 -5.97 15.81
N ASP A 762 0.48 -6.75 14.88
CA ASP A 762 1.24 -6.23 13.75
C ASP A 762 0.28 -5.80 12.65
N ILE A 763 0.14 -4.49 12.40
CA ILE A 763 -0.80 -3.99 11.38
C ILE A 763 -0.16 -3.84 9.99
N HIS A 764 1.06 -4.32 9.78
CA HIS A 764 1.74 -4.30 8.50
C HIS A 764 2.73 -5.49 8.42
N ALA A 765 2.21 -6.70 8.24
CA ALA A 765 2.96 -7.93 8.49
C ALA A 765 3.67 -8.58 7.28
N HIS A 766 3.15 -8.39 6.06
CA HIS A 766 3.68 -8.98 4.80
C HIS A 766 4.25 -10.42 4.92
N PRO A 767 3.45 -11.43 5.34
CA PRO A 767 3.96 -12.78 5.58
C PRO A 767 4.25 -13.59 4.31
N TRP A 768 3.76 -13.25 3.12
CA TRP A 768 4.04 -14.01 1.88
C TRP A 768 3.99 -15.56 2.02
N PRO A 769 2.83 -16.15 2.41
CA PRO A 769 2.67 -17.61 2.41
C PRO A 769 2.64 -18.13 0.97
N THR A 770 2.98 -19.40 0.75
CA THR A 770 3.12 -19.96 -0.60
C THR A 770 1.84 -19.89 -1.43
N TRP A 771 1.93 -19.31 -2.62
CA TRP A 771 0.84 -19.16 -3.59
C TRP A 771 0.55 -20.44 -4.39
N GLY A 772 -0.69 -20.62 -4.85
CA GLY A 772 -1.11 -21.78 -5.66
C GLY A 772 -1.49 -22.98 -4.79
N ILE A 773 -0.72 -24.07 -4.83
CA ILE A 773 -0.91 -25.25 -3.95
C ILE A 773 -0.54 -24.89 -2.49
N HIS A 774 -1.53 -24.70 -1.62
CA HIS A 774 -1.34 -24.25 -0.23
C HIS A 774 -0.62 -25.24 0.70
N GLU A 775 0.12 -24.71 1.66
CA GLU A 775 0.91 -25.43 2.68
C GLU A 775 0.05 -26.07 3.79
N THR A 776 0.49 -27.19 4.36
CA THR A 776 -0.21 -27.81 5.52
C THR A 776 0.10 -27.14 6.87
N GLN A 777 1.13 -26.29 6.96
CA GLN A 777 1.38 -25.38 8.08
C GLN A 777 2.42 -24.33 7.69
N VAL A 778 2.02 -23.06 7.68
CA VAL A 778 2.92 -21.93 7.41
C VAL A 778 3.85 -21.68 8.60
N TRP A 779 5.17 -21.69 8.38
CA TRP A 779 6.16 -21.51 9.46
C TRP A 779 6.15 -20.08 10.01
N LYS A 780 5.98 -19.09 9.14
CA LYS A 780 5.86 -17.66 9.47
C LYS A 780 4.73 -17.37 10.45
N TYR A 781 3.60 -18.06 10.30
CA TYR A 781 2.47 -17.97 11.23
C TYR A 781 2.78 -18.57 12.61
N LEU A 782 3.62 -19.62 12.66
CA LEU A 782 4.14 -20.16 13.92
C LEU A 782 5.16 -19.22 14.56
N ALA A 783 6.09 -18.66 13.80
CA ALA A 783 7.10 -17.72 14.28
C ALA A 783 6.45 -16.49 14.93
N ASN A 784 5.55 -15.81 14.20
CA ASN A 784 4.80 -14.67 14.72
C ASN A 784 4.02 -15.02 16.01
N LEU A 785 3.32 -16.16 16.03
CA LEU A 785 2.55 -16.58 17.21
C LEU A 785 3.45 -16.96 18.41
N ALA A 786 4.60 -17.60 18.18
CA ALA A 786 5.57 -17.94 19.24
C ALA A 786 6.24 -16.70 19.84
N TRP A 787 6.38 -15.64 19.05
CA TRP A 787 6.84 -14.31 19.46
C TRP A 787 5.67 -13.37 19.87
N GLY A 788 4.50 -13.92 20.21
CA GLY A 788 3.43 -13.18 20.90
C GLY A 788 2.52 -12.34 20.01
N VAL A 789 2.76 -12.30 18.70
CA VAL A 789 1.84 -11.67 17.74
C VAL A 789 0.61 -12.56 17.61
N THR A 790 -0.52 -12.13 18.19
CA THR A 790 -1.78 -12.88 18.15
C THR A 790 -2.69 -12.44 17.02
N THR A 791 -2.45 -11.27 16.43
CA THR A 791 -3.20 -10.69 15.32
C THR A 791 -2.25 -10.03 14.33
N THR A 792 -2.50 -10.22 13.04
CA THR A 792 -1.79 -9.53 11.96
C THR A 792 -2.79 -8.82 11.04
N ARG A 793 -2.34 -7.74 10.38
CA ARG A 793 -2.89 -7.32 9.08
C ARG A 793 -1.83 -7.56 8.02
N ASP A 794 -2.13 -8.45 7.07
CA ASP A 794 -1.43 -8.52 5.79
C ASP A 794 -1.90 -7.32 4.93
N PRO A 795 -1.05 -6.32 4.67
CA PRO A 795 -1.44 -5.14 3.93
C PRO A 795 -1.48 -5.41 2.42
N GLN A 796 -0.72 -6.37 1.90
CA GLN A 796 -0.76 -6.82 0.50
C GLN A 796 0.02 -8.13 0.35
N THR A 797 -0.55 -9.10 -0.37
CA THR A 797 0.03 -10.42 -0.59
C THR A 797 0.21 -10.77 -2.08
N SER A 798 -0.02 -9.78 -2.96
CA SER A 798 -0.16 -9.86 -4.43
C SER A 798 -1.31 -10.73 -4.96
N THR A 799 -1.65 -11.85 -4.32
CA THR A 799 -2.66 -12.81 -4.78
C THR A 799 -3.91 -12.82 -3.91
N THR A 800 -4.84 -13.74 -4.20
CA THR A 800 -6.02 -14.02 -3.36
C THR A 800 -5.85 -15.21 -2.42
N ASP A 801 -4.65 -15.81 -2.34
CA ASP A 801 -4.38 -17.01 -1.52
C ASP A 801 -4.64 -16.80 -0.02
N VAL A 802 -4.33 -15.61 0.50
CA VAL A 802 -4.52 -15.24 1.92
C VAL A 802 -5.97 -15.35 2.39
N LEU A 803 -6.96 -15.31 1.48
CA LEU A 803 -8.37 -15.53 1.84
C LEU A 803 -8.58 -16.95 2.39
N THR A 804 -7.97 -17.96 1.76
CA THR A 804 -8.10 -19.36 2.19
C THR A 804 -7.26 -19.64 3.43
N TYR A 805 -6.02 -19.12 3.48
CA TYR A 805 -5.17 -19.21 4.67
C TYR A 805 -5.83 -18.57 5.91
N ALA A 806 -6.46 -17.40 5.77
CA ALA A 806 -7.18 -16.75 6.86
C ALA A 806 -8.38 -17.60 7.33
N ASP A 807 -9.18 -18.13 6.41
CA ASP A 807 -10.33 -18.99 6.76
C ASP A 807 -9.87 -20.30 7.45
N GLN A 808 -8.74 -20.90 7.04
CA GLN A 808 -8.15 -22.07 7.70
C GLN A 808 -7.66 -21.77 9.13
N VAL A 809 -7.10 -20.58 9.37
CA VAL A 809 -6.65 -20.13 10.71
C VAL A 809 -7.83 -19.69 11.60
N GLU A 810 -8.98 -19.32 11.01
CA GLU A 810 -10.26 -19.11 11.70
C GLU A 810 -10.97 -20.45 12.01
N ALA A 811 -10.88 -21.44 11.13
CA ALA A 811 -11.46 -22.79 11.30
C ALA A 811 -10.64 -23.68 12.26
N GLY A 812 -9.36 -23.34 12.48
CA GLY A 812 -8.46 -24.06 13.37
C GLY A 812 -7.72 -25.23 12.70
N ASP A 813 -7.77 -25.32 11.38
CA ASP A 813 -6.98 -26.25 10.57
C ASP A 813 -5.50 -25.83 10.55
N LEU A 814 -5.23 -24.52 10.53
CA LEU A 814 -3.89 -23.93 10.64
C LEU A 814 -3.66 -23.23 11.98
N LEU A 815 -2.46 -23.37 12.54
CA LEU A 815 -2.03 -22.61 13.72
C LEU A 815 -1.33 -21.30 13.29
N GLY A 816 -1.75 -20.19 13.89
CA GLY A 816 -1.24 -18.86 13.55
C GLY A 816 -2.01 -17.71 14.24
N PRO A 817 -1.54 -16.46 14.07
CA PRO A 817 -2.27 -15.26 14.49
C PRO A 817 -3.62 -15.13 13.77
N ARG A 818 -4.50 -14.25 14.26
CA ARG A 818 -5.70 -13.83 13.56
C ARG A 818 -5.31 -12.96 12.36
N ILE A 819 -5.58 -13.43 11.15
CA ILE A 819 -5.16 -12.76 9.91
C ILE A 819 -6.29 -11.86 9.41
N PHE A 820 -6.12 -10.55 9.57
CA PHE A 820 -6.81 -9.58 8.71
C PHE A 820 -5.98 -9.39 7.43
N HIS A 821 -6.64 -9.14 6.31
CA HIS A 821 -5.95 -9.00 5.03
C HIS A 821 -6.70 -8.06 4.09
N THR A 822 -5.96 -7.49 3.14
CA THR A 822 -6.51 -6.78 1.96
C THR A 822 -6.66 -7.72 0.76
N GLY A 823 -5.79 -8.73 0.65
CA GLY A 823 -5.61 -9.53 -0.56
C GLY A 823 -4.60 -8.88 -1.51
N PRO A 824 -4.92 -8.75 -2.82
CA PRO A 824 -4.14 -7.92 -3.74
C PRO A 824 -4.13 -6.43 -3.34
N GLY A 825 -3.16 -5.68 -3.85
CA GLY A 825 -3.04 -4.24 -3.60
C GLY A 825 -3.89 -3.40 -4.56
N VAL A 826 -4.28 -2.20 -4.12
CA VAL A 826 -4.94 -1.20 -4.98
C VAL A 826 -3.91 -0.20 -5.50
N PHE A 827 -3.48 -0.38 -6.75
CA PHE A 827 -2.39 0.39 -7.36
C PHE A 827 -2.87 1.54 -8.25
N GLY A 828 -4.12 1.53 -8.75
CA GLY A 828 -4.60 2.57 -9.64
C GLY A 828 -3.76 2.66 -10.93
N ALA A 829 -3.53 3.90 -11.36
CA ALA A 829 -2.72 4.22 -12.54
C ALA A 829 -1.20 3.90 -12.42
N PHE A 830 -0.76 3.28 -11.30
CA PHE A 830 0.62 2.83 -11.12
C PHE A 830 0.91 1.46 -11.79
N LEU A 831 -0.10 0.58 -11.96
CA LEU A 831 0.10 -0.75 -12.57
C LEU A 831 -0.88 -1.19 -13.67
N GLU A 832 -2.13 -0.70 -13.76
CA GLU A 832 -2.98 -0.85 -14.98
C GLU A 832 -4.28 -0.02 -14.90
N GLU A 833 -4.77 0.23 -13.68
CA GLU A 833 -6.11 0.75 -13.42
C GLU A 833 -6.22 2.25 -13.75
N ASN A 834 -6.41 2.57 -15.05
CA ASN A 834 -6.59 3.93 -15.57
C ASN A 834 -7.94 4.53 -15.16
N TRP A 835 -8.08 4.89 -13.89
CA TRP A 835 -9.30 5.51 -13.35
C TRP A 835 -9.51 6.92 -13.90
N THR A 836 -10.59 7.10 -14.66
CA THR A 836 -11.02 8.40 -15.21
C THR A 836 -12.14 9.05 -14.38
N SER A 837 -12.76 8.27 -13.48
CA SER A 837 -13.92 8.68 -12.69
C SER A 837 -13.99 7.95 -11.35
N LEU A 838 -14.75 8.52 -10.40
CA LEU A 838 -15.13 7.85 -9.14
C LEU A 838 -15.83 6.50 -9.38
N ASP A 839 -16.58 6.37 -10.48
CA ASP A 839 -17.26 5.12 -10.83
C ASP A 839 -16.26 4.00 -11.18
N ASP A 840 -15.13 4.32 -11.83
CA ASP A 840 -14.06 3.35 -12.11
C ASP A 840 -13.44 2.84 -10.80
N VAL A 841 -13.19 3.75 -9.85
CA VAL A 841 -12.65 3.42 -8.53
C VAL A 841 -13.65 2.56 -7.74
N ARG A 842 -14.94 2.93 -7.71
CA ARG A 842 -15.99 2.14 -7.04
C ARG A 842 -16.11 0.73 -7.62
N ASN A 843 -16.05 0.58 -8.95
CA ASN A 843 -16.07 -0.73 -9.60
C ASN A 843 -14.82 -1.56 -9.26
N THR A 844 -13.67 -0.92 -9.11
CA THR A 844 -12.43 -1.56 -8.65
C THR A 844 -12.56 -2.04 -7.20
N LEU A 845 -12.98 -1.15 -6.30
CA LEU A 845 -13.05 -1.45 -4.86
C LEU A 845 -14.12 -2.50 -4.49
N LYS A 846 -15.13 -2.71 -5.35
CA LYS A 846 -16.14 -3.76 -5.14
C LYS A 846 -15.56 -5.17 -4.95
N ARG A 847 -14.41 -5.53 -5.56
CA ARG A 847 -13.82 -6.88 -5.36
C ARG A 847 -13.55 -7.15 -3.87
N TYR A 848 -13.10 -6.13 -3.15
CA TYR A 848 -12.76 -6.19 -1.73
C TYR A 848 -14.00 -6.33 -0.84
N SER A 849 -15.00 -5.46 -1.00
CA SER A 849 -16.21 -5.46 -0.16
C SER A 849 -17.21 -6.58 -0.51
N GLU A 850 -17.45 -6.83 -1.80
CA GLU A 850 -18.56 -7.65 -2.30
C GLU A 850 -18.18 -9.12 -2.55
N PHE A 851 -16.88 -9.42 -2.74
CA PHE A 851 -16.42 -10.75 -3.16
C PHE A 851 -15.35 -11.36 -2.24
N TYR A 852 -14.31 -10.60 -1.88
CA TYR A 852 -13.27 -11.03 -0.93
C TYR A 852 -13.69 -10.84 0.53
N HIS A 853 -14.75 -10.05 0.77
CA HIS A 853 -15.33 -9.73 2.08
C HIS A 853 -14.29 -9.21 3.10
N THR A 854 -13.38 -8.36 2.65
CA THR A 854 -12.34 -7.69 3.45
C THR A 854 -12.85 -6.37 4.03
N ASN A 855 -12.50 -6.05 5.28
CA ASN A 855 -12.87 -4.77 5.92
C ASN A 855 -11.92 -3.60 5.57
N THR A 856 -10.84 -3.85 4.81
CA THR A 856 -9.75 -2.90 4.58
C THR A 856 -9.10 -3.09 3.20
N ILE A 857 -8.46 -2.05 2.68
CA ILE A 857 -7.69 -2.06 1.43
C ILE A 857 -6.36 -1.31 1.64
N LYS A 858 -5.28 -1.74 0.97
CA LYS A 858 -4.01 -1.00 0.88
C LYS A 858 -3.94 -0.30 -0.46
N GLN A 859 -3.71 1.01 -0.40
CA GLN A 859 -3.56 1.90 -1.53
C GLN A 859 -2.05 2.13 -1.75
N TYR A 860 -1.54 1.82 -2.95
CA TYR A 860 -0.12 1.96 -3.31
C TYR A 860 0.12 3.22 -4.15
N MET A 861 0.20 4.37 -3.47
CA MET A 861 0.43 5.70 -4.08
C MET A 861 -0.48 6.00 -5.29
N ALA A 862 -1.70 5.45 -5.28
CA ALA A 862 -2.52 5.24 -6.46
C ALA A 862 -3.05 6.55 -7.06
N GLY A 863 -2.28 7.10 -8.01
CA GLY A 863 -2.64 8.27 -8.81
C GLY A 863 -2.48 9.62 -8.10
N ASN A 864 -2.99 10.64 -8.77
CA ASN A 864 -2.99 12.02 -8.27
C ASN A 864 -3.98 12.20 -7.10
N ARG A 865 -3.96 13.34 -6.40
CA ARG A 865 -4.79 13.53 -5.20
C ARG A 865 -6.29 13.46 -5.49
N LYS A 866 -6.75 13.87 -6.66
CA LYS A 866 -8.15 13.71 -7.11
C LYS A 866 -8.53 12.23 -7.24
N GLN A 867 -7.63 11.38 -7.75
CA GLN A 867 -7.79 9.92 -7.76
C GLN A 867 -7.73 9.32 -6.34
N ARG A 868 -6.81 9.78 -5.47
CA ARG A 868 -6.77 9.35 -4.05
C ARG A 868 -8.04 9.73 -3.28
N GLN A 869 -8.60 10.91 -3.53
CA GLN A 869 -9.88 11.33 -2.98
C GLN A 869 -11.04 10.43 -3.48
N TRP A 870 -11.03 10.02 -4.75
CA TRP A 870 -12.00 9.03 -5.23
C TRP A 870 -11.88 7.67 -4.53
N VAL A 871 -10.66 7.20 -4.20
CA VAL A 871 -10.46 5.96 -3.42
C VAL A 871 -11.12 6.07 -2.06
N ILE A 872 -10.88 7.13 -1.29
CA ILE A 872 -11.48 7.26 0.05
C ILE A 872 -12.99 7.53 0.02
N MET A 873 -13.50 8.23 -1.00
CA MET A 873 -14.95 8.36 -1.24
C MET A 873 -15.60 6.99 -1.49
N ALA A 874 -15.06 6.21 -2.44
CA ALA A 874 -15.59 4.88 -2.76
C ALA A 874 -15.40 3.88 -1.60
N ALA A 875 -14.29 3.95 -0.86
CA ALA A 875 -14.06 3.12 0.32
C ALA A 875 -15.11 3.41 1.42
N LYS A 876 -15.43 4.69 1.65
CA LYS A 876 -16.49 5.11 2.59
C LYS A 876 -17.87 4.60 2.16
N GLU A 877 -18.19 4.64 0.87
CA GLU A 877 -19.45 4.13 0.32
C GLU A 877 -19.57 2.59 0.43
N LEU A 878 -18.44 1.87 0.45
CA LEU A 878 -18.38 0.40 0.46
C LEU A 878 -18.05 -0.21 1.84
N GLY A 879 -17.86 0.60 2.89
CA GLY A 879 -17.53 0.13 4.24
C GLY A 879 -16.08 -0.34 4.43
N LEU A 880 -15.16 0.07 3.55
CA LEU A 880 -13.75 -0.32 3.55
C LEU A 880 -12.90 0.73 4.27
N MET A 881 -11.99 0.32 5.15
CA MET A 881 -10.97 1.19 5.75
C MET A 881 -9.69 1.23 4.89
N PRO A 882 -9.36 2.34 4.21
CA PRO A 882 -8.16 2.40 3.37
C PRO A 882 -6.90 2.73 4.19
N THR A 883 -5.89 1.87 4.12
CA THR A 883 -4.51 2.17 4.54
C THR A 883 -3.68 2.57 3.32
N ILE A 884 -2.65 3.41 3.48
CA ILE A 884 -1.85 3.91 2.35
C ILE A 884 -0.35 3.69 2.53
N GLU A 885 0.29 3.34 1.41
CA GLU A 885 1.72 3.45 1.15
C GLU A 885 2.25 4.88 1.34
N GLY A 886 3.03 5.12 2.40
CA GLY A 886 3.65 6.41 2.67
C GLY A 886 4.75 6.78 1.67
N GLY A 887 5.43 5.78 1.09
CA GLY A 887 6.18 5.86 -0.16
C GLY A 887 7.18 7.00 -0.31
N LEU A 888 7.79 7.47 0.80
CA LEU A 888 8.78 8.55 0.87
C LEU A 888 8.31 9.90 0.30
N ASP A 889 7.00 10.19 0.36
CA ASP A 889 6.42 11.45 -0.10
C ASP A 889 5.73 12.20 1.06
N PHE A 890 6.48 13.08 1.72
CA PHE A 890 5.97 13.84 2.87
C PHE A 890 4.76 14.71 2.53
N LYS A 891 4.69 15.25 1.31
CA LYS A 891 3.50 15.98 0.83
C LYS A 891 2.30 15.03 0.72
N MET A 892 2.49 13.83 0.19
CA MET A 892 1.42 12.81 0.23
C MET A 892 1.01 12.49 1.66
N ASN A 893 1.96 12.22 2.56
CA ASN A 893 1.68 11.86 3.95
C ASN A 893 0.83 12.93 4.66
N GLN A 894 1.06 14.22 4.39
CA GLN A 894 0.23 15.31 4.89
C GLN A 894 -1.15 15.36 4.20
N THR A 895 -1.21 15.26 2.86
CA THR A 895 -2.51 15.30 2.13
C THR A 895 -3.48 14.19 2.51
N VAL A 896 -3.01 12.99 2.91
CA VAL A 896 -3.91 11.88 3.29
C VAL A 896 -4.50 12.04 4.69
N GLN A 897 -3.80 12.74 5.59
CA GLN A 897 -4.34 13.15 6.89
C GLN A 897 -5.48 14.16 6.70
N LEU A 898 -5.27 15.15 5.80
CA LEU A 898 -6.29 16.11 5.38
C LEU A 898 -7.47 15.41 4.68
N ASP A 899 -7.23 14.48 3.77
CA ASP A 899 -8.28 13.76 3.04
C ASP A 899 -9.05 12.75 3.93
N GLY A 900 -8.57 12.45 5.15
CA GLY A 900 -9.29 11.66 6.16
C GLY A 900 -8.99 10.17 6.19
N TYR A 901 -7.84 9.73 5.67
CA TYR A 901 -7.42 8.31 5.71
C TYR A 901 -7.24 7.82 7.17
N PRO A 902 -7.71 6.60 7.53
CA PRO A 902 -7.55 6.03 8.87
C PRO A 902 -6.14 5.47 9.15
N GLY A 903 -5.32 5.19 8.13
CA GLY A 903 -3.98 4.64 8.32
C GLY A 903 -2.98 5.09 7.26
N SER A 904 -1.74 5.34 7.68
CA SER A 904 -0.57 5.59 6.82
C SER A 904 0.60 4.73 7.28
N GLU A 905 1.29 4.12 6.33
CA GLU A 905 2.35 3.13 6.56
C GLU A 905 3.70 3.64 6.05
N HIS A 906 4.77 3.14 6.67
CA HIS A 906 6.16 3.56 6.52
C HIS A 906 6.44 4.99 7.00
N ALA A 907 7.71 5.25 7.33
CA ALA A 907 8.10 6.49 7.97
C ALA A 907 7.92 7.72 7.07
N PHE A 908 7.49 8.82 7.69
CA PHE A 908 7.55 10.14 7.07
C PHE A 908 9.04 10.52 6.91
N PRO A 909 9.53 10.87 5.71
CA PRO A 909 10.98 10.98 5.45
C PRO A 909 11.62 12.20 6.12
N ILE A 910 10.85 13.25 6.39
CA ILE A 910 11.32 14.45 7.09
C ILE A 910 11.40 14.18 8.59
N MET A 911 12.54 14.47 9.20
CA MET A 911 12.78 14.26 10.63
C MET A 911 13.77 15.27 11.22
N PRO A 912 13.58 15.75 12.47
CA PRO A 912 12.42 15.51 13.32
C PRO A 912 11.16 16.23 12.78
N LEU A 913 10.00 15.80 13.24
CA LEU A 913 8.72 16.48 13.00
C LEU A 913 8.43 17.45 14.15
N TYR A 914 7.96 18.65 13.82
CA TYR A 914 7.65 19.70 14.78
C TYR A 914 6.14 19.80 15.07
N ASN A 915 5.75 20.70 15.97
CA ASN A 915 4.39 20.79 16.49
C ASN A 915 3.30 20.89 15.39
N ASP A 916 3.55 21.49 14.23
CA ASP A 916 2.58 21.53 13.14
C ASP A 916 2.20 20.13 12.61
N ALA A 917 3.18 19.34 12.19
CA ALA A 917 2.98 18.00 11.66
C ALA A 917 2.55 17.02 12.76
N VAL A 918 3.04 17.21 13.99
CA VAL A 918 2.63 16.43 15.17
C VAL A 918 1.16 16.66 15.53
N GLN A 919 0.69 17.91 15.55
CA GLN A 919 -0.72 18.24 15.85
C GLN A 919 -1.65 17.81 14.71
N LEU A 920 -1.25 17.99 13.44
CA LEU A 920 -2.05 17.51 12.31
C LEU A 920 -2.24 15.99 12.40
N ALA A 921 -1.17 15.22 12.60
CA ALA A 921 -1.26 13.77 12.73
C ALA A 921 -2.13 13.34 13.91
N ALA A 922 -1.89 13.90 15.10
CA ALA A 922 -2.63 13.57 16.30
C ALA A 922 -4.14 13.88 16.20
N GLN A 923 -4.50 15.06 15.68
CA GLN A 923 -5.90 15.49 15.57
C GLN A 923 -6.62 14.90 14.34
N SER A 924 -5.90 14.42 13.32
CA SER A 924 -6.52 13.82 12.12
C SER A 924 -7.28 12.51 12.39
N GLY A 925 -6.95 11.79 13.47
CA GLY A 925 -7.49 10.46 13.76
C GLY A 925 -6.85 9.33 12.94
N ILE A 926 -5.75 9.59 12.24
CA ILE A 926 -4.98 8.57 11.53
C ILE A 926 -4.24 7.65 12.53
N THR A 927 -3.89 6.45 12.07
CA THR A 927 -2.88 5.59 12.69
C THR A 927 -1.61 5.62 11.86
N TYR A 928 -0.51 6.09 12.42
CA TYR A 928 0.80 6.16 11.76
C TYR A 928 1.63 4.92 12.10
N THR A 929 2.07 4.18 11.08
CA THR A 929 2.78 2.91 11.22
C THR A 929 4.17 3.06 10.57
N PRO A 930 5.22 3.49 11.30
CA PRO A 930 6.47 3.93 10.69
C PRO A 930 7.35 2.80 10.09
N THR A 931 7.10 1.53 10.46
CA THR A 931 7.87 0.35 10.00
C THR A 931 9.38 0.57 10.08
N LEU A 932 9.87 0.87 11.28
CA LEU A 932 11.24 1.30 11.55
C LEU A 932 12.28 0.26 11.08
N LEU A 933 11.97 -1.03 11.03
CA LEU A 933 12.84 -2.04 10.41
C LEU A 933 13.31 -1.61 9.01
N VAL A 934 12.38 -1.14 8.17
CA VAL A 934 12.67 -0.56 6.85
C VAL A 934 12.63 0.98 6.88
N SER A 935 13.34 1.59 7.84
CA SER A 935 13.36 3.05 8.04
C SER A 935 13.50 3.86 6.74
N TYR A 936 12.39 4.41 6.27
CA TYR A 936 12.34 5.31 5.12
C TYR A 936 13.07 6.63 5.43
N GLY A 937 13.90 7.10 4.50
CA GLY A 937 14.75 8.28 4.68
C GLY A 937 16.10 8.00 5.34
N GLY A 938 16.61 6.76 5.31
CA GLY A 938 17.96 6.41 5.75
C GLY A 938 18.29 4.92 5.67
N PRO A 939 19.38 4.47 6.33
CA PRO A 939 19.68 3.05 6.52
C PRO A 939 18.60 2.33 7.34
N PHE A 940 18.18 1.17 6.85
CA PHE A 940 17.18 0.30 7.48
C PHE A 940 17.66 -0.22 8.84
N SER A 941 16.82 -0.09 9.89
CA SER A 941 17.20 -0.49 11.25
C SER A 941 17.34 -2.00 11.44
N GLU A 942 16.77 -2.83 10.56
CA GLU A 942 17.07 -4.27 10.57
C GLU A 942 18.59 -4.54 10.52
N ASN A 943 19.39 -3.74 9.79
CA ASN A 943 20.84 -3.87 9.76
C ASN A 943 21.47 -3.56 11.14
N TYR A 944 20.98 -2.53 11.85
CA TYR A 944 21.44 -2.21 13.21
C TYR A 944 21.22 -3.41 14.17
N PHE A 945 20.12 -4.13 14.00
CA PHE A 945 19.83 -5.32 14.80
C PHE A 945 20.65 -6.54 14.38
N TYR A 946 20.78 -6.87 13.09
CA TYR A 946 21.66 -7.96 12.63
C TYR A 946 23.14 -7.73 12.99
N GLU A 947 23.61 -6.48 13.06
CA GLU A 947 24.95 -6.11 13.55
C GLU A 947 25.17 -6.41 15.05
N ARG A 948 24.11 -6.61 15.84
CA ARG A 948 24.14 -6.62 17.33
C ARG A 948 23.48 -7.86 17.98
N PHE A 949 22.60 -8.55 17.27
CA PHE A 949 21.82 -9.68 17.78
C PHE A 949 21.99 -10.89 16.88
N ASP A 950 22.61 -11.94 17.43
CA ASP A 950 22.70 -13.24 16.76
C ASP A 950 21.32 -13.91 16.70
N ILE A 951 20.81 -14.10 15.49
CA ILE A 951 19.60 -14.87 15.21
C ILE A 951 19.88 -16.29 14.71
N HIS A 952 21.13 -16.60 14.37
CA HIS A 952 21.54 -17.86 13.77
C HIS A 952 21.61 -18.99 14.81
N ASP A 953 22.31 -18.76 15.92
CA ASP A 953 22.39 -19.74 17.01
C ASP A 953 21.22 -19.61 18.01
N ASN A 954 20.27 -18.71 17.74
CA ASN A 954 19.08 -18.53 18.56
C ASN A 954 18.15 -19.75 18.47
N ALA A 955 18.11 -20.55 19.54
CA ALA A 955 17.35 -21.79 19.60
C ALA A 955 15.84 -21.64 19.32
N LYS A 956 15.24 -20.48 19.60
CA LYS A 956 13.82 -20.22 19.27
C LYS A 956 13.64 -19.89 17.79
N MET A 957 14.58 -19.18 17.17
CA MET A 957 14.59 -18.95 15.73
C MET A 957 14.76 -20.27 14.96
N ARG A 958 15.80 -21.06 15.28
CA ARG A 958 16.05 -22.39 14.69
C ARG A 958 14.88 -23.38 14.87
N ARG A 959 14.00 -23.14 15.86
CA ARG A 959 12.81 -23.94 16.15
C ARG A 959 11.55 -23.52 15.36
N PHE A 960 11.50 -22.30 14.83
CA PHE A 960 10.31 -21.78 14.11
C PHE A 960 10.58 -21.30 12.67
N LEU A 961 11.85 -21.15 12.27
CA LEU A 961 12.26 -20.82 10.90
C LEU A 961 13.11 -21.98 10.31
N PRO A 962 13.01 -22.25 9.00
CA PRO A 962 13.96 -23.12 8.29
C PRO A 962 15.41 -22.60 8.37
N HIS A 963 16.41 -23.49 8.26
CA HIS A 963 17.83 -23.10 8.35
C HIS A 963 18.22 -22.13 7.22
N GLU A 964 17.90 -22.46 5.96
CA GLU A 964 18.25 -21.62 4.80
C GLU A 964 17.64 -20.21 4.87
N GLU A 965 16.45 -20.07 5.49
CA GLU A 965 15.81 -18.77 5.73
C GLU A 965 16.57 -17.91 6.74
N ILE A 966 17.20 -18.54 7.74
CA ILE A 966 18.06 -17.85 8.72
C ILE A 966 19.37 -17.43 8.04
N ASP A 967 19.99 -18.32 7.27
CA ASP A 967 21.30 -18.09 6.64
C ASP A 967 21.25 -16.93 5.64
N GLN A 968 20.23 -16.93 4.77
CA GLN A 968 19.97 -15.87 3.79
C GLN A 968 19.80 -14.49 4.43
N ARG A 969 19.32 -14.43 5.69
CA ARG A 969 19.09 -13.17 6.42
C ARG A 969 20.30 -12.76 7.26
N ALA A 970 21.04 -13.71 7.82
CA ALA A 970 22.03 -13.48 8.87
C ALA A 970 23.49 -13.50 8.40
N GLU A 971 23.91 -14.36 7.45
CA GLU A 971 25.34 -14.52 7.13
C GLU A 971 26.02 -13.24 6.64
N ARG A 972 25.29 -12.41 5.86
CA ARG A 972 25.89 -11.30 5.09
C ARG A 972 24.95 -10.10 5.07
N ARG A 973 25.37 -9.01 5.73
CA ARG A 973 24.68 -7.72 5.76
C ARG A 973 25.57 -6.59 5.24
N PRO A 974 24.99 -5.49 4.72
CA PRO A 974 25.71 -4.21 4.67
C PRO A 974 25.98 -3.70 6.10
N TRP A 975 27.00 -2.86 6.25
CA TRP A 975 27.37 -2.25 7.54
C TRP A 975 27.20 -0.72 7.48
N PHE A 976 26.68 -0.13 8.56
CA PHE A 976 26.59 1.32 8.70
C PHE A 976 27.17 1.82 10.03
N ARG A 977 27.72 3.03 10.04
CA ARG A 977 28.09 3.70 11.29
C ARG A 977 26.82 4.02 12.09
N GLU A 978 26.90 3.85 13.41
CA GLU A 978 25.75 4.00 14.30
C GLU A 978 25.05 5.37 14.18
N ASN A 979 25.80 6.44 13.95
CA ASN A 979 25.26 7.79 13.77
C ASN A 979 24.49 8.01 12.45
N GLN A 980 24.58 7.10 11.48
CA GLN A 980 23.83 7.17 10.22
C GLN A 980 22.41 6.59 10.36
N TYR A 981 22.13 5.77 11.39
CA TYR A 981 20.81 5.17 11.57
C TYR A 981 19.77 6.21 11.99
N VAL A 982 18.65 6.23 11.26
CA VAL A 982 17.63 7.30 11.36
C VAL A 982 16.46 6.95 12.27
N PHE A 983 16.25 5.67 12.56
CA PHE A 983 15.09 5.18 13.32
C PHE A 983 14.85 5.90 14.67
N PRO A 984 15.86 6.32 15.46
CA PRO A 984 15.59 7.04 16.71
C PRO A 984 14.93 8.40 16.49
N ARG A 985 15.23 9.10 15.38
CA ARG A 985 14.62 10.41 15.05
C ARG A 985 13.19 10.26 14.55
N ILE A 986 12.92 9.17 13.81
CA ILE A 986 11.56 8.79 13.36
C ILE A 986 10.72 8.39 14.59
N ALA A 987 11.25 7.52 15.44
CA ALA A 987 10.60 7.06 16.67
C ALA A 987 10.33 8.21 17.67
N ALA A 988 11.25 9.17 17.81
CA ALA A 988 11.03 10.37 18.63
C ALA A 988 9.89 11.25 18.07
N SER A 989 9.76 11.31 16.74
CA SER A 989 8.65 12.02 16.09
C SER A 989 7.31 11.29 16.29
N ALA A 990 7.30 9.95 16.26
CA ALA A 990 6.15 9.13 16.62
C ALA A 990 5.78 9.26 18.12
N ALA A 991 6.77 9.35 19.01
CA ALA A 991 6.55 9.60 20.43
C ALA A 991 5.91 10.98 20.69
N ALA A 992 6.30 12.01 19.94
CA ALA A 992 5.66 13.32 19.99
C ALA A 992 4.18 13.27 19.55
N MET A 993 3.87 12.54 18.46
CA MET A 993 2.49 12.32 18.01
C MET A 993 1.63 11.56 19.02
N LEU A 994 2.17 10.48 19.60
CA LEU A 994 1.48 9.69 20.62
C LEU A 994 1.12 10.53 21.85
N ARG A 995 2.07 11.38 22.30
CA ARG A 995 1.91 12.31 23.43
C ARG A 995 1.01 13.50 23.13
N ALA A 996 0.87 13.89 21.87
CA ALA A 996 -0.14 14.85 21.39
C ALA A 996 -1.55 14.24 21.24
N GLY A 997 -1.73 12.94 21.48
CA GLY A 997 -3.02 12.25 21.43
C GLY A 997 -3.28 11.42 20.16
N GLY A 998 -2.28 11.27 19.29
CA GLY A 998 -2.36 10.42 18.10
C GLY A 998 -2.30 8.91 18.40
N ASN A 999 -2.37 8.13 17.32
CA ASN A 999 -2.27 6.66 17.35
C ASN A 999 -1.04 6.21 16.54
N ILE A 1000 -0.18 5.39 17.15
CA ILE A 1000 1.01 4.82 16.49
C ILE A 1000 0.87 3.30 16.42
N GLY A 1001 0.91 2.72 15.22
CA GLY A 1001 0.81 1.27 15.02
C GLY A 1001 2.18 0.59 14.95
N MET A 1002 2.28 -0.61 15.53
CA MET A 1002 3.38 -1.53 15.24
C MET A 1002 3.22 -2.11 13.82
N GLY A 1003 4.29 -2.10 13.04
CA GLY A 1003 4.31 -2.68 11.68
C GLY A 1003 5.64 -3.36 11.40
N CYS A 1004 5.70 -4.69 11.45
CA CYS A 1004 6.96 -5.43 11.46
C CYS A 1004 7.49 -5.79 10.05
N HIS A 1005 6.68 -5.58 9.01
CA HIS A 1005 6.99 -5.65 7.57
C HIS A 1005 7.52 -7.00 7.03
N GLY A 1006 7.72 -8.02 7.88
CA GLY A 1006 8.00 -9.39 7.44
C GLY A 1006 9.43 -9.65 6.97
N GLN A 1007 10.39 -8.75 7.21
CA GLN A 1007 11.82 -9.06 7.00
C GLN A 1007 12.25 -10.24 7.89
N LEU A 1008 11.72 -10.31 9.12
CA LEU A 1008 12.00 -11.37 10.09
C LEU A 1008 10.76 -11.65 10.95
N ASP A 1009 10.00 -12.68 10.60
CA ASP A 1009 8.77 -13.07 11.30
C ASP A 1009 8.98 -13.27 12.81
N GLY A 1010 8.08 -12.67 13.59
CA GLY A 1010 8.07 -12.71 15.05
C GLY A 1010 9.18 -11.87 15.71
N LEU A 1011 10.45 -12.25 15.59
CA LEU A 1011 11.53 -11.53 16.28
C LEU A 1011 11.68 -10.08 15.79
N GLY A 1012 11.42 -9.82 14.51
CA GLY A 1012 11.39 -8.47 13.96
C GLY A 1012 10.35 -7.55 14.64
N CYS A 1013 9.25 -8.09 15.17
CA CYS A 1013 8.31 -7.28 15.93
C CYS A 1013 8.90 -6.79 17.26
N HIS A 1014 9.73 -7.59 17.94
CA HIS A 1014 10.44 -7.11 19.13
C HIS A 1014 11.45 -6.01 18.74
N TRP A 1015 12.17 -6.18 17.63
CA TRP A 1015 13.08 -5.16 17.10
C TRP A 1015 12.35 -3.84 16.76
N GLU A 1016 11.16 -3.89 16.16
CA GLU A 1016 10.31 -2.70 15.91
C GLU A 1016 9.94 -2.00 17.23
N LEU A 1017 9.56 -2.74 18.27
CA LEU A 1017 9.27 -2.18 19.59
C LEU A 1017 10.51 -1.58 20.28
N TRP A 1018 11.68 -2.17 20.08
CA TRP A 1018 12.95 -1.62 20.61
C TRP A 1018 13.37 -0.35 19.84
N ALA A 1019 13.14 -0.32 18.52
CA ALA A 1019 13.33 0.87 17.70
C ALA A 1019 12.40 2.03 18.11
N MET A 1020 11.14 1.74 18.47
CA MET A 1020 10.21 2.72 19.05
C MET A 1020 10.73 3.27 20.40
N ALA A 1021 11.25 2.39 21.26
CA ALA A 1021 11.83 2.78 22.56
C ALA A 1021 13.06 3.69 22.41
N ALA A 1022 13.89 3.47 21.38
CA ALA A 1022 15.05 4.31 21.07
C ALA A 1022 14.67 5.78 20.73
N GLY A 1023 13.42 6.04 20.34
CA GLY A 1023 12.87 7.39 20.22
C GLY A 1023 12.50 8.07 21.55
N GLY A 1024 12.76 7.43 22.69
CA GLY A 1024 12.37 7.93 24.00
C GLY A 1024 10.90 7.70 24.35
N MET A 1025 10.24 6.71 23.74
CA MET A 1025 8.98 6.16 24.28
C MET A 1025 9.28 5.38 25.56
N THR A 1026 8.44 5.53 26.59
CA THR A 1026 8.47 4.64 27.75
C THR A 1026 7.99 3.23 27.35
N PRO A 1027 8.38 2.16 28.07
CA PRO A 1027 7.94 0.82 27.72
C PRO A 1027 6.41 0.63 27.76
N ARG A 1028 5.68 1.44 28.57
CA ARG A 1028 4.21 1.49 28.56
C ARG A 1028 3.66 2.08 27.26
N GLU A 1029 4.26 3.15 26.74
CA GLU A 1029 3.90 3.73 25.44
C GLU A 1029 4.17 2.73 24.31
N VAL A 1030 5.30 2.04 24.34
CA VAL A 1030 5.63 0.99 23.35
C VAL A 1030 4.65 -0.19 23.41
N LEU A 1031 4.24 -0.64 24.61
CA LEU A 1031 3.18 -1.65 24.75
C LEU A 1031 1.82 -1.17 24.21
N ARG A 1032 1.48 0.12 24.34
CA ARG A 1032 0.28 0.70 23.73
C ARG A 1032 0.34 0.64 22.19
N VAL A 1033 1.50 0.94 21.60
CA VAL A 1033 1.77 0.80 20.15
C VAL A 1033 1.63 -0.65 19.68
N ALA A 1034 2.11 -1.60 20.49
CA ALA A 1034 2.02 -3.02 20.22
C ALA A 1034 0.59 -3.60 20.28
N THR A 1035 -0.38 -2.94 20.91
CA THR A 1035 -1.71 -3.52 21.18
C THR A 1035 -2.89 -2.58 20.89
N MET A 1036 -3.08 -1.50 21.65
CA MET A 1036 -4.30 -0.66 21.60
C MET A 1036 -4.39 0.16 20.32
N ASP A 1037 -3.29 0.82 19.93
CA ASP A 1037 -3.27 1.68 18.75
C ASP A 1037 -3.32 0.84 17.46
N GLY A 1038 -2.67 -0.33 17.47
CA GLY A 1038 -2.86 -1.36 16.45
C GLY A 1038 -4.32 -1.79 16.32
N ALA A 1039 -4.98 -2.14 17.43
CA ALA A 1039 -6.40 -2.52 17.43
C ALA A 1039 -7.32 -1.39 16.90
N TYR A 1040 -7.02 -0.13 17.24
CA TYR A 1040 -7.74 1.04 16.74
C TYR A 1040 -7.59 1.21 15.22
N GLY A 1041 -6.37 1.07 14.71
CA GLY A 1041 -6.02 1.24 13.28
C GLY A 1041 -6.61 0.18 12.35
N ILE A 1042 -7.00 -0.99 12.89
CA ILE A 1042 -7.77 -2.03 12.18
C ILE A 1042 -9.26 -2.06 12.56
N GLY A 1043 -9.73 -1.15 13.42
CA GLY A 1043 -11.13 -1.05 13.84
C GLY A 1043 -11.65 -2.24 14.65
N MET A 1044 -10.78 -2.89 15.44
CA MET A 1044 -11.06 -4.09 16.25
C MET A 1044 -10.94 -3.85 17.76
N ASP A 1045 -10.72 -2.62 18.20
CA ASP A 1045 -10.61 -2.14 19.59
C ASP A 1045 -11.82 -2.48 20.49
N LYS A 1046 -12.93 -2.96 19.92
CA LYS A 1046 -14.08 -3.53 20.67
C LYS A 1046 -13.87 -4.97 21.16
N ASP A 1047 -12.94 -5.71 20.57
CA ASP A 1047 -12.62 -7.10 20.91
C ASP A 1047 -11.14 -7.35 21.24
N LEU A 1048 -10.22 -6.50 20.76
CA LEU A 1048 -8.76 -6.64 20.89
C LEU A 1048 -8.12 -5.43 21.62
N GLY A 1049 -6.80 -5.45 21.80
CA GLY A 1049 -5.98 -4.32 22.25
C GLY A 1049 -5.84 -4.14 23.76
N SER A 1050 -6.84 -4.49 24.57
CA SER A 1050 -6.82 -4.45 26.04
C SER A 1050 -7.36 -5.73 26.69
N LEU A 1051 -6.96 -5.98 27.94
CA LEU A 1051 -7.41 -7.09 28.77
C LEU A 1051 -8.65 -6.67 29.56
N GLU A 1052 -9.84 -6.82 28.99
CA GLU A 1052 -11.09 -6.38 29.62
C GLU A 1052 -12.19 -7.46 29.54
N PRO A 1053 -13.08 -7.57 30.56
CA PRO A 1053 -14.23 -8.46 30.51
C PRO A 1053 -15.07 -8.27 29.26
N GLY A 1054 -15.32 -9.36 28.54
CA GLY A 1054 -16.04 -9.39 27.27
C GLY A 1054 -15.15 -9.32 26.02
N LYS A 1055 -13.88 -8.87 26.11
CA LYS A 1055 -12.92 -8.91 24.99
C LYS A 1055 -12.43 -10.35 24.71
N LEU A 1056 -11.80 -10.56 23.56
CA LEU A 1056 -11.21 -11.85 23.20
C LEU A 1056 -10.00 -12.17 24.08
N ALA A 1057 -9.82 -13.45 24.35
CA ALA A 1057 -8.68 -13.96 25.10
C ALA A 1057 -7.45 -14.14 24.18
N ASP A 1058 -6.94 -13.00 23.70
CA ASP A 1058 -5.72 -12.85 22.91
C ASP A 1058 -4.68 -12.11 23.78
N LEU A 1059 -3.76 -12.83 24.43
CA LEU A 1059 -2.83 -12.30 25.46
C LEU A 1059 -1.45 -12.98 25.48
N ILE A 1060 -0.48 -12.37 26.15
CA ILE A 1060 0.88 -12.92 26.37
C ILE A 1060 1.17 -12.98 27.88
N VAL A 1061 1.86 -14.03 28.31
CA VAL A 1061 2.47 -14.14 29.65
C VAL A 1061 4.00 -14.12 29.50
N LEU A 1062 4.64 -13.15 30.14
CA LEU A 1062 6.08 -12.88 30.10
C LEU A 1062 6.75 -13.30 31.42
N ASP A 1063 7.88 -14.00 31.34
CA ASP A 1063 8.68 -14.41 32.51
C ASP A 1063 9.44 -13.24 33.17
N ALA A 1064 9.51 -12.08 32.52
CA ALA A 1064 10.12 -10.85 33.03
C ALA A 1064 9.17 -9.63 32.88
N ASN A 1065 9.56 -8.47 33.41
CA ASN A 1065 8.71 -7.27 33.39
C ASN A 1065 9.05 -6.34 32.20
N PRO A 1066 8.17 -6.19 31.19
CA PRO A 1066 8.38 -5.26 30.07
C PRO A 1066 8.33 -3.78 30.51
N LEU A 1067 7.83 -3.47 31.71
CA LEU A 1067 7.81 -2.09 32.23
C LEU A 1067 9.14 -1.65 32.87
N GLU A 1068 10.04 -2.59 33.17
CA GLU A 1068 11.39 -2.31 33.68
C GLU A 1068 12.39 -2.20 32.52
N ASP A 1069 12.27 -3.06 31.51
CA ASP A 1069 13.04 -3.05 30.27
C ASP A 1069 12.16 -3.61 29.13
N ILE A 1070 12.08 -2.90 28.00
CA ILE A 1070 11.29 -3.31 26.83
C ILE A 1070 11.85 -4.57 26.15
N HIS A 1071 13.14 -4.89 26.31
CA HIS A 1071 13.71 -6.15 25.84
C HIS A 1071 13.08 -7.37 26.52
N ASN A 1072 12.47 -7.21 27.71
CA ASN A 1072 11.73 -8.29 28.37
C ASN A 1072 10.45 -8.72 27.62
N THR A 1073 10.00 -7.98 26.60
CA THR A 1073 8.91 -8.42 25.71
C THR A 1073 9.20 -9.75 25.03
N GLU A 1074 10.46 -10.09 24.76
CA GLU A 1074 10.84 -11.35 24.08
C GLU A 1074 10.74 -12.57 25.00
N LYS A 1075 10.70 -12.37 26.33
CA LYS A 1075 10.78 -13.42 27.37
C LYS A 1075 9.42 -14.11 27.59
N ILE A 1076 8.87 -14.66 26.52
CA ILE A 1076 7.51 -15.16 26.42
C ILE A 1076 7.40 -16.57 27.01
N ARG A 1077 6.72 -16.68 28.16
CA ARG A 1077 6.36 -17.96 28.77
C ARG A 1077 5.19 -18.62 28.05
N TYR A 1078 4.11 -17.87 27.86
CA TYR A 1078 2.90 -18.34 27.21
C TYR A 1078 2.36 -17.31 26.22
N VAL A 1079 1.75 -17.80 25.15
CA VAL A 1079 0.90 -17.00 24.26
C VAL A 1079 -0.50 -17.61 24.25
N MET A 1080 -1.52 -16.78 24.39
CA MET A 1080 -2.92 -17.18 24.26
C MET A 1080 -3.50 -16.57 22.98
N LYS A 1081 -4.04 -17.43 22.10
CA LYS A 1081 -4.77 -17.01 20.91
C LYS A 1081 -6.15 -17.66 20.91
N ASN A 1082 -7.18 -16.82 20.85
CA ASN A 1082 -8.59 -17.16 20.85
C ASN A 1082 -8.96 -18.05 22.05
N GLY A 1083 -8.38 -17.78 23.23
CA GLY A 1083 -8.52 -18.57 24.45
C GLY A 1083 -7.60 -19.79 24.57
N ARG A 1084 -7.04 -20.32 23.47
CA ARG A 1084 -6.08 -21.43 23.54
C ARG A 1084 -4.72 -20.94 24.03
N LEU A 1085 -4.16 -21.57 25.06
CA LEU A 1085 -2.88 -21.20 25.67
C LEU A 1085 -1.77 -22.15 25.21
N TYR A 1086 -0.63 -21.59 24.79
CA TYR A 1086 0.51 -22.30 24.23
C TYR A 1086 1.81 -21.92 24.95
N GLU A 1087 2.75 -22.86 25.12
CA GLU A 1087 4.12 -22.60 25.57
C GLU A 1087 4.90 -21.80 24.51
N GLY A 1088 5.52 -20.68 24.90
CA GLY A 1088 6.15 -19.72 23.98
C GLY A 1088 7.28 -20.29 23.12
N ASP A 1089 8.08 -21.21 23.66
CA ASP A 1089 9.26 -21.77 22.96
C ASP A 1089 8.95 -22.99 22.09
N THR A 1090 7.72 -23.52 22.15
CA THR A 1090 7.39 -24.80 21.49
C THR A 1090 6.06 -24.81 20.74
N LEU A 1091 5.16 -23.86 21.03
CA LEU A 1091 3.73 -23.86 20.64
C LEU A 1091 2.98 -25.16 20.98
N ASN A 1092 3.39 -25.86 22.05
CA ASN A 1092 2.58 -26.90 22.66
C ASN A 1092 1.35 -26.25 23.36
N GLU A 1093 0.14 -26.63 22.97
CA GLU A 1093 -1.12 -26.16 23.58
C GLU A 1093 -1.25 -26.75 24.99
N VAL A 1094 -1.09 -25.94 26.03
CA VAL A 1094 -1.24 -26.38 27.43
C VAL A 1094 -2.69 -26.35 27.91
N TRP A 1095 -3.53 -25.52 27.29
CA TRP A 1095 -4.96 -25.43 27.59
C TRP A 1095 -5.79 -25.02 26.35
N PRO A 1096 -6.97 -25.62 26.12
CA PRO A 1096 -7.58 -26.71 26.88
C PRO A 1096 -7.06 -28.12 26.53
N ARG A 1097 -6.51 -28.36 25.34
CA ARG A 1097 -6.34 -29.75 24.82
C ARG A 1097 -5.11 -30.53 25.33
N LYS A 1098 -4.07 -29.88 25.86
CA LYS A 1098 -2.76 -30.52 26.18
C LYS A 1098 -2.15 -31.27 24.97
N LYS A 1099 -2.00 -30.55 23.85
CA LYS A 1099 -1.54 -31.08 22.55
C LYS A 1099 -0.15 -30.55 22.20
N GLN A 1100 0.76 -31.42 21.79
CA GLN A 1100 2.06 -31.00 21.25
C GLN A 1100 1.93 -30.39 19.85
N LEU A 1101 2.83 -29.46 19.50
CA LEU A 1101 3.00 -29.02 18.11
C LEU A 1101 3.46 -30.22 17.26
N PRO A 1102 2.90 -30.43 16.05
CA PRO A 1102 3.35 -31.49 15.15
C PRO A 1102 4.82 -31.39 14.73
N LYS A 1103 5.30 -32.46 14.08
CA LYS A 1103 6.51 -32.48 13.25
C LYS A 1103 6.57 -31.26 12.33
N MET A 1104 7.63 -30.45 12.36
CA MET A 1104 7.93 -29.52 11.28
C MET A 1104 9.06 -30.08 10.42
N TRP A 1105 8.97 -29.86 9.11
CA TRP A 1105 9.79 -30.53 8.10
C TRP A 1105 11.29 -30.21 8.17
N TRP A 1106 11.67 -29.08 8.78
CA TRP A 1106 13.05 -28.59 8.82
C TRP A 1106 13.87 -29.07 10.04
N TRP A 1107 13.24 -29.50 11.15
CA TRP A 1107 13.94 -29.82 12.41
C TRP A 1107 14.97 -30.96 12.32
N ASP A 1108 14.92 -31.78 11.26
CA ASP A 1108 15.79 -32.95 11.04
C ASP A 1108 16.67 -32.83 9.78
N GLN A 1109 16.72 -31.66 9.13
CA GLN A 1109 17.46 -31.49 7.85
C GLN A 1109 18.94 -31.15 7.99
N GLU A 1110 19.42 -31.00 9.24
CA GLU A 1110 20.84 -30.77 9.55
C GLU A 1110 21.76 -31.86 8.97
N PRO A 1111 22.92 -31.49 8.38
CA PRO A 1111 23.91 -32.44 7.86
C PRO A 1111 24.43 -33.40 8.94
N LYS A 1112 24.12 -34.69 8.79
CA LYS A 1112 24.45 -35.73 9.77
C LYS A 1112 25.97 -35.85 9.98
N GLY A 1113 26.42 -35.57 11.20
CA GLY A 1113 27.82 -35.69 11.61
C GLY A 1113 28.56 -34.37 11.75
N VAL A 1114 27.94 -33.24 11.41
CA VAL A 1114 28.38 -31.91 11.85
C VAL A 1114 28.10 -31.78 13.36
N LYS A 1115 28.89 -30.94 14.05
CA LYS A 1115 28.95 -30.81 15.51
C LYS A 1115 29.33 -29.41 15.93
#